data_AF-A0A8H6VH11-F1
#
_entry.id   AF-A0A8H6VH11-F1
#
_cell.length_a   1.000
_cell.length_b   1.000
_cell.length_c   1.000
_cell.angle_alpha   90.00
_cell.angle_beta   90.00
_cell.angle_gamma   90.00
#
_symmetry.space_group_name_H-M   'P 1'
#
loop_
_entity.id
_entity.type
_entity.pdbx_description
1 polymer ?
#
loop_
_entity_poly.entity_id
_entity_poly.type
_entity_poly.pdbx_seq_one_letter_code
_entity_poly.pdbx_strand_id
1 'polypeptide(L)'
;MMQNGIGEDVSNATGAATRILQEANQMRQERQQHVPQKRIVDITDQFVGASKRLKPGELVKDEYFTLFEAVGALEIMDDKMDSGFVPPGDKFEADFNPSQDLSPKQVIWIMDELLRLEMLFHAGYPLSQNVFTSLHIFRLIDPENRNPYPFDFGHNVGNKQPLVHTVLHAYCIAALKCCDLALRCIQSQIYFEEEDFVTSLFGRELCIQLGPQEALTMLIDAITWLEESNLDRAAIEQISLRLSIRKEMLFCFDEPLPLAQDYWARLRAELVNLKLQPQSSEECSEAFSDKVQRQLATSTPPRPMPELALRDALEQWLQMCDDVIAAQQASCSDFVRHPISLLRSTWRFGYRLPEPVTLARAKMQESLTWEEGGDYDGGATELLLADIRKKVLPGDWIAERDSFTIEMPTDKRHKTSRIFLDFMSQGLGDYINLYRMVCQNRSRMRRMLTQATILWDELESKAKEFDEELNCLASRTFRCGHATSGPLTLWTKLQKLQICEWTIQVGFETDIFQPDELGIMYELLGWFAERRRMHLEAIQYQLHVWPGAETYQPIFRARMKASQAWKEREISLCTATQLLAEALSSLYQYLQSCELIERRDQKTYFKLEEQYEARMKPFLGMQTDVIPGADKLYASASGRSSHVSFDSTKHAITKSVAEAKRCLETLKASPDEEGKKQLKPLFVVCIAMSTTLARLDQIRASHNVNEHKSSSPASLRRYAEVIIQPPGAKRHHDWWIVPEVRAKK
;
A
#
# COMPACT_ATOMS: atom_id res chain seq x y z
N MET A 1 -54.57 -44.03 -20.47
CA MET A 1 -53.37 -44.53 -21.18
C MET A 1 -52.60 -43.30 -21.65
N MET A 2 -51.65 -42.82 -20.83
CA MET A 2 -50.19 -42.96 -21.07
C MET A 2 -49.76 -42.27 -22.38
N GLN A 3 -49.32 -41.01 -22.31
CA GLN A 3 -47.92 -40.50 -22.14
C GLN A 3 -47.35 -40.11 -23.53
N ASN A 4 -47.21 -38.83 -23.90
CA ASN A 4 -46.19 -37.79 -23.55
C ASN A 4 -45.44 -37.46 -24.87
N GLY A 5 -45.14 -36.24 -25.30
CA GLY A 5 -45.28 -34.91 -24.73
C GLY A 5 -44.30 -33.97 -25.47
N ILE A 6 -44.72 -32.72 -25.65
CA ILE A 6 -43.91 -31.51 -25.89
C ILE A 6 -43.40 -31.30 -27.33
N GLY A 7 -44.19 -30.55 -28.10
CA GLY A 7 -43.65 -29.56 -29.02
C GLY A 7 -43.33 -28.30 -28.23
N GLU A 8 -42.10 -27.79 -28.38
CA GLU A 8 -41.68 -26.49 -27.88
C GLU A 8 -40.84 -25.77 -28.94
N ASP A 9 -41.06 -24.45 -28.99
CA ASP A 9 -40.70 -23.47 -29.99
C ASP A 9 -39.21 -23.43 -30.39
N VAL A 10 -38.92 -23.78 -31.64
CA VAL A 10 -37.61 -23.56 -32.29
C VAL A 10 -37.59 -22.23 -33.09
N SER A 11 -38.67 -21.43 -33.05
CA SER A 11 -38.80 -20.24 -33.92
C SER A 11 -38.05 -18.98 -33.46
N ASN A 12 -37.56 -18.92 -32.22
CA ASN A 12 -36.93 -17.69 -31.69
C ASN A 12 -35.41 -17.61 -31.94
N ALA A 13 -34.70 -18.73 -32.10
CA ALA A 13 -33.25 -18.74 -32.36
C ALA A 13 -32.90 -18.28 -33.80
N THR A 14 -33.79 -18.55 -34.76
CA THR A 14 -33.64 -18.10 -36.15
C THR A 14 -33.79 -16.60 -36.32
N GLY A 15 -34.60 -15.92 -35.50
CA GLY A 15 -34.84 -14.48 -35.62
C GLY A 15 -33.68 -13.59 -35.18
N ALA A 16 -32.89 -14.05 -34.20
CA ALA A 16 -31.69 -13.33 -33.73
C ALA A 16 -30.52 -13.50 -34.69
N ALA A 17 -30.24 -14.75 -35.12
CA ALA A 17 -29.20 -15.04 -36.10
C ALA A 17 -29.43 -14.32 -37.44
N THR A 18 -30.69 -14.21 -37.87
CA THR A 18 -31.05 -13.52 -39.12
C THR A 18 -30.91 -11.99 -39.01
N ARG A 19 -31.21 -11.41 -37.84
CA ARG A 19 -31.01 -9.97 -37.57
C ARG A 19 -29.52 -9.61 -37.53
N ILE A 20 -28.71 -10.40 -36.82
CA ILE A 20 -27.25 -10.22 -36.78
C ILE A 20 -26.66 -10.32 -38.18
N LEU A 21 -27.14 -11.24 -39.02
CA LEU A 21 -26.72 -11.36 -40.41
C LEU A 21 -27.09 -10.13 -41.26
N GLN A 22 -28.26 -9.54 -41.02
CA GLN A 22 -28.73 -8.34 -41.73
C GLN A 22 -27.95 -7.09 -41.31
N GLU A 23 -27.73 -6.89 -40.01
CA GLU A 23 -26.92 -5.79 -39.47
C GLU A 23 -25.47 -5.89 -39.92
N ALA A 24 -24.88 -7.10 -39.87
CA ALA A 24 -23.54 -7.35 -40.40
C ALA A 24 -23.43 -7.05 -41.90
N ASN A 25 -24.49 -7.30 -42.67
CA ASN A 25 -24.52 -7.00 -44.10
C ASN A 25 -24.68 -5.50 -44.39
N GLN A 26 -25.46 -4.77 -43.58
CA GLN A 26 -25.54 -3.29 -43.67
C GLN A 26 -24.20 -2.64 -43.33
N MET A 27 -23.56 -3.06 -42.24
CA MET A 27 -22.23 -2.55 -41.86
C MET A 27 -21.15 -2.89 -42.89
N ARG A 28 -21.27 -4.04 -43.58
CA ARG A 28 -20.37 -4.42 -44.71
C ARG A 28 -20.58 -3.52 -45.93
N GLN A 29 -21.81 -3.13 -46.23
CA GLN A 29 -22.12 -2.26 -47.38
C GLN A 29 -21.63 -0.82 -47.16
N GLU A 30 -21.75 -0.30 -45.93
CA GLU A 30 -21.26 1.05 -45.58
C GLU A 30 -19.72 1.14 -45.62
N ARG A 31 -19.00 0.09 -45.20
CA ARG A 31 -17.53 0.05 -45.25
C ARG A 31 -16.94 -0.17 -46.66
N GLN A 32 -17.73 -0.64 -47.62
CA GLN A 32 -17.26 -1.00 -48.96
C GLN A 32 -17.02 0.20 -49.89
N GLN A 33 -17.44 1.41 -49.54
CA GLN A 33 -17.33 2.55 -50.45
C GLN A 33 -15.90 3.13 -50.60
N HIS A 34 -14.94 2.83 -49.71
CA HIS A 34 -13.62 3.49 -49.72
C HIS A 34 -12.38 2.61 -49.40
N VAL A 35 -12.43 1.28 -49.56
CA VAL A 35 -11.28 0.39 -49.26
C VAL A 35 -11.01 -0.57 -50.43
N PRO A 36 -9.74 -0.79 -50.87
CA PRO A 36 -9.42 -1.75 -51.93
C PRO A 36 -9.99 -3.14 -51.60
N GLN A 37 -10.77 -3.71 -52.51
CA GLN A 37 -11.51 -4.95 -52.30
C GLN A 37 -10.58 -6.13 -52.01
N LYS A 38 -10.44 -6.49 -50.73
CA LYS A 38 -9.87 -7.79 -50.33
C LYS A 38 -10.84 -8.89 -50.78
N ARG A 39 -10.35 -9.89 -51.52
CA ARG A 39 -11.14 -11.07 -51.92
C ARG A 39 -11.41 -11.92 -50.67
N ILE A 40 -12.67 -12.01 -50.24
CA ILE A 40 -13.12 -12.83 -49.11
C ILE A 40 -13.60 -14.19 -49.65
N VAL A 41 -13.18 -15.29 -49.02
CA VAL A 41 -13.60 -16.66 -49.35
C VAL A 41 -14.20 -17.30 -48.10
N ASP A 42 -15.40 -17.89 -48.21
CA ASP A 42 -16.04 -18.64 -47.13
C ASP A 42 -15.46 -20.05 -47.03
N ILE A 43 -15.01 -20.42 -45.83
CA ILE A 43 -14.40 -21.73 -45.52
C ILE A 43 -15.18 -22.52 -44.45
N THR A 44 -16.41 -22.10 -44.10
CA THR A 44 -17.19 -22.66 -42.99
C THR A 44 -17.39 -24.17 -43.11
N ASP A 45 -17.89 -24.65 -44.26
CA ASP A 45 -18.14 -26.07 -44.50
C ASP A 45 -16.87 -26.92 -44.45
N GLN A 46 -15.75 -26.38 -44.96
CA GLN A 46 -14.46 -27.06 -44.95
C GLN A 46 -13.94 -27.22 -43.51
N PHE A 47 -14.10 -26.17 -42.69
CA PHE A 47 -13.67 -26.18 -41.29
C PHE A 47 -14.53 -27.11 -40.43
N VAL A 48 -15.86 -27.07 -40.58
CA VAL A 48 -16.79 -27.98 -39.87
C VAL A 48 -16.58 -29.44 -40.31
N GLY A 49 -16.31 -29.67 -41.60
CA GLY A 49 -15.96 -31.00 -42.10
C GLY A 49 -14.64 -31.53 -41.53
N ALA A 50 -13.65 -30.64 -41.31
CA ALA A 50 -12.37 -31.01 -40.71
C ALA A 50 -12.47 -31.28 -39.20
N SER A 51 -13.21 -30.45 -38.46
CA SER A 51 -13.37 -30.60 -37.00
C SER A 51 -14.07 -31.90 -36.60
N LYS A 52 -15.03 -32.39 -37.40
CA LYS A 52 -15.69 -33.69 -37.20
C LYS A 52 -14.74 -34.90 -37.23
N ARG A 53 -13.53 -34.74 -37.77
CA ARG A 53 -12.51 -35.81 -37.80
C ARG A 53 -11.67 -35.89 -36.52
N LEU A 54 -11.76 -34.89 -35.64
CA LEU A 54 -11.05 -34.87 -34.37
C LEU A 54 -11.71 -35.83 -33.36
N LYS A 55 -10.90 -36.54 -32.59
CA LYS A 55 -11.36 -37.41 -31.51
C LYS A 55 -11.53 -36.62 -30.20
N PRO A 56 -12.38 -37.09 -29.26
CA PRO A 56 -12.46 -36.50 -27.93
C PRO A 56 -11.08 -36.44 -27.26
N GLY A 57 -10.70 -35.26 -26.78
CA GLY A 57 -9.39 -34.98 -26.18
C GLY A 57 -8.32 -34.45 -27.15
N GLU A 58 -8.60 -34.39 -28.46
CA GLU A 58 -7.72 -33.76 -29.44
C GLU A 58 -8.02 -32.25 -29.56
N LEU A 59 -6.96 -31.44 -29.58
CA LEU A 59 -7.02 -30.00 -29.79
C LEU A 59 -6.01 -29.60 -30.87
N VAL A 60 -6.49 -28.91 -31.90
CA VAL A 60 -5.61 -28.31 -32.92
C VAL A 60 -5.25 -26.91 -32.45
N LYS A 61 -3.97 -26.70 -32.16
CA LYS A 61 -3.40 -25.41 -31.78
C LYS A 61 -1.99 -25.30 -32.34
N ASP A 62 -1.45 -24.10 -32.32
CA ASP A 62 -0.02 -23.90 -32.54
C ASP A 62 0.82 -24.67 -31.50
N GLU A 63 2.01 -25.13 -31.88
CA GLU A 63 2.89 -25.89 -30.98
C GLU A 63 3.25 -25.07 -29.72
N TYR A 64 3.48 -23.78 -29.88
CA TYR A 64 3.92 -22.87 -28.81
C TYR A 64 2.77 -22.27 -27.99
N PHE A 65 1.54 -22.26 -28.50
CA PHE A 65 0.38 -21.75 -27.76
C PHE A 65 0.08 -22.63 -26.54
N THR A 66 0.11 -22.08 -25.33
CA THR A 66 -0.15 -22.86 -24.12
C THR A 66 -1.63 -22.82 -23.73
N LEU A 67 -2.17 -23.93 -23.20
CA LEU A 67 -3.54 -23.94 -22.68
C LEU A 67 -3.74 -23.03 -21.47
N PHE A 68 -2.66 -22.64 -20.80
CA PHE A 68 -2.70 -21.67 -19.72
C PHE A 68 -3.04 -20.26 -20.23
N GLU A 69 -2.52 -19.87 -21.40
CA GLU A 69 -2.89 -18.61 -22.06
C GLU A 69 -4.37 -18.56 -22.43
N ALA A 70 -4.96 -19.71 -22.79
CA ALA A 70 -6.38 -19.82 -23.11
C ALA A 70 -7.32 -19.56 -21.92
N VAL A 71 -6.84 -19.64 -20.67
CA VAL A 71 -7.67 -19.41 -19.47
C VAL A 71 -8.16 -17.96 -19.38
N GLY A 72 -7.44 -17.02 -19.98
CA GLY A 72 -7.83 -15.60 -20.04
C GLY A 72 -8.70 -15.22 -21.25
N ALA A 73 -9.13 -16.19 -22.06
CA ALA A 73 -9.93 -15.90 -23.25
C ALA A 73 -11.36 -15.44 -22.89
N LEU A 74 -11.88 -14.47 -23.65
CA LEU A 74 -13.28 -14.06 -23.57
C LEU A 74 -14.16 -14.99 -24.42
N GLU A 75 -15.36 -15.26 -23.92
CA GLU A 75 -16.38 -16.04 -24.64
C GLU A 75 -17.42 -15.08 -25.24
N ILE A 76 -17.50 -15.06 -26.57
CA ILE A 76 -18.45 -14.21 -27.31
C ILE A 76 -19.86 -14.77 -27.12
N MET A 77 -20.86 -13.90 -26.99
CA MET A 77 -22.27 -14.21 -26.67
C MET A 77 -22.54 -14.67 -25.23
N ASP A 78 -21.54 -14.69 -24.35
CA ASP A 78 -21.76 -14.88 -22.91
C ASP A 78 -22.00 -13.51 -22.24
N ASP A 79 -23.05 -13.40 -21.44
CA ASP A 79 -23.49 -12.13 -20.85
C ASP A 79 -22.51 -11.55 -19.83
N LYS A 80 -21.66 -12.40 -19.24
CA LYS A 80 -20.67 -12.01 -18.24
C LYS A 80 -19.30 -11.78 -18.84
N MET A 81 -18.96 -12.44 -19.95
CA MET A 81 -17.63 -12.39 -20.58
C MET A 81 -17.56 -11.45 -21.78
N ASP A 82 -18.67 -11.27 -22.50
CA ASP A 82 -18.72 -10.45 -23.72
C ASP A 82 -19.26 -9.05 -23.42
N SER A 83 -18.36 -8.06 -23.40
CA SER A 83 -18.75 -6.65 -23.29
C SER A 83 -19.55 -6.15 -24.50
N GLY A 84 -19.49 -6.83 -25.65
CA GLY A 84 -20.27 -6.51 -26.84
C GLY A 84 -21.69 -7.11 -26.84
N PHE A 85 -22.01 -7.96 -25.87
CA PHE A 85 -23.34 -8.58 -25.78
C PHE A 85 -24.42 -7.53 -25.50
N VAL A 86 -25.45 -7.50 -26.36
CA VAL A 86 -26.62 -6.64 -26.20
C VAL A 86 -27.82 -7.52 -25.84
N PRO A 87 -28.35 -7.40 -24.61
CA PRO A 87 -29.53 -8.15 -24.21
C PRO A 87 -30.72 -7.87 -25.14
N PRO A 88 -31.60 -8.86 -25.38
CA PRO A 88 -32.78 -8.66 -26.22
C PRO A 88 -33.66 -7.51 -25.73
N GLY A 89 -33.87 -6.50 -26.59
CA GLY A 89 -34.68 -5.32 -26.27
C GLY A 89 -33.89 -4.13 -25.72
N ASP A 90 -32.59 -4.29 -25.45
CA ASP A 90 -31.69 -3.20 -25.14
C ASP A 90 -31.02 -2.64 -26.42
N LYS A 91 -30.49 -1.42 -26.34
CA LYS A 91 -29.72 -0.76 -27.40
C LYS A 91 -28.24 -0.79 -27.07
N PHE A 92 -27.40 -0.84 -28.11
CA PHE A 92 -25.94 -0.79 -27.96
C PHE A 92 -25.49 0.49 -27.25
N GLU A 93 -25.98 1.65 -27.70
CA GLU A 93 -25.69 2.98 -27.13
C GLU A 93 -26.78 3.45 -26.17
N ALA A 94 -26.46 4.46 -25.35
CA ALA A 94 -27.42 5.15 -24.50
C ALA A 94 -28.18 6.23 -25.31
N ASP A 95 -29.41 6.53 -24.90
CA ASP A 95 -30.31 7.43 -25.64
C ASP A 95 -30.14 8.93 -25.30
N PHE A 96 -29.26 9.27 -24.35
CA PHE A 96 -29.07 10.63 -23.86
C PHE A 96 -28.08 11.42 -24.72
N ASN A 97 -28.43 12.66 -25.07
CA ASN A 97 -27.58 13.57 -25.84
C ASN A 97 -26.79 14.52 -24.91
N PRO A 98 -25.44 14.42 -24.84
CA PRO A 98 -24.61 15.30 -23.99
C PRO A 98 -24.65 16.80 -24.32
N SER A 99 -25.14 17.16 -25.51
CA SER A 99 -25.22 18.55 -25.96
C SER A 99 -26.56 19.23 -25.71
N GLN A 100 -27.55 18.48 -25.20
CA GLN A 100 -28.89 19.02 -24.98
C GLN A 100 -28.90 20.05 -23.85
N ASP A 101 -29.90 20.93 -23.87
CA ASP A 101 -30.09 21.92 -22.82
C ASP A 101 -30.48 21.25 -21.50
N LEU A 102 -29.93 21.74 -20.39
CA LEU A 102 -30.14 21.22 -19.05
C LEU A 102 -30.57 22.31 -18.08
N SER A 103 -31.36 21.95 -17.08
CA SER A 103 -31.69 22.83 -15.97
C SER A 103 -30.48 23.03 -15.05
N PRO A 104 -30.38 24.15 -14.31
CA PRO A 104 -29.33 24.33 -13.30
C PRO A 104 -29.30 23.19 -12.26
N LYS A 105 -30.47 22.64 -11.90
CA LYS A 105 -30.58 21.53 -10.95
C LYS A 105 -30.03 20.23 -11.54
N GLN A 106 -30.26 19.96 -12.82
CA GLN A 106 -29.67 18.80 -13.51
C GLN A 106 -28.15 18.92 -13.61
N VAL A 107 -27.63 20.12 -13.92
CA VAL A 107 -26.17 20.37 -13.98
C VAL A 107 -25.52 20.16 -12.62
N ILE A 108 -26.13 20.67 -11.55
CA ILE A 108 -25.68 20.43 -10.17
C ILE A 108 -25.63 18.93 -9.86
N TRP A 109 -26.68 18.19 -10.24
CA TRP A 109 -26.74 16.74 -10.04
C TRP A 109 -25.62 16.00 -10.79
N ILE A 110 -25.38 16.34 -12.06
CA ILE A 110 -24.30 15.74 -12.87
C ILE A 110 -22.92 16.03 -12.27
N MET A 111 -22.67 17.26 -11.80
CA MET A 111 -21.40 17.61 -11.15
C MET A 111 -21.17 16.81 -9.85
N ASP A 112 -22.20 16.64 -9.03
CA ASP A 112 -22.12 15.84 -7.81
C ASP A 112 -21.87 14.36 -8.11
N GLU A 113 -22.55 13.82 -9.13
CA GLU A 113 -22.37 12.43 -9.54
C GLU A 113 -20.97 12.18 -10.12
N LEU A 114 -20.42 13.12 -10.90
CA LEU A 114 -19.03 13.06 -11.36
C LEU A 114 -18.03 13.07 -10.20
N LEU A 115 -18.23 13.93 -9.20
CA LEU A 115 -17.38 13.99 -8.01
C LEU A 115 -17.43 12.67 -7.20
N ARG A 116 -18.60 12.04 -7.13
CA ARG A 116 -18.80 10.73 -6.50
C ARG A 116 -18.06 9.62 -7.26
N LEU A 117 -18.20 9.59 -8.59
CA LEU A 117 -17.56 8.60 -9.45
C LEU A 117 -16.03 8.76 -9.47
N GLU A 118 -15.52 9.98 -9.42
CA GLU A 118 -14.07 10.24 -9.30
C GLU A 118 -13.49 9.72 -7.98
N MET A 119 -14.25 9.74 -6.89
CA MET A 119 -13.80 9.09 -5.64
C MET A 119 -13.60 7.58 -5.84
N LEU A 120 -14.47 6.91 -6.61
CA LEU A 120 -14.30 5.49 -6.94
C LEU A 120 -13.02 5.25 -7.75
N PHE A 121 -12.68 6.17 -8.66
CA PHE A 121 -11.39 6.11 -9.36
C PHE A 121 -10.22 6.15 -8.37
N HIS A 122 -10.21 7.12 -7.45
CA HIS A 122 -9.17 7.20 -6.40
C HIS A 122 -9.16 6.02 -5.42
N ALA A 123 -10.30 5.34 -5.23
CA ALA A 123 -10.40 4.10 -4.46
C ALA A 123 -9.84 2.86 -5.22
N GLY A 124 -9.36 3.04 -6.45
CA GLY A 124 -8.70 2.00 -7.25
C GLY A 124 -9.59 1.31 -8.28
N TYR A 125 -10.85 1.73 -8.43
CA TYR A 125 -11.73 1.18 -9.48
C TYR A 125 -11.35 1.73 -10.86
N PRO A 126 -11.37 0.89 -11.92
CA PRO A 126 -11.05 1.32 -13.28
C PRO A 126 -12.02 2.39 -13.79
N LEU A 127 -11.50 3.29 -14.63
CA LEU A 127 -12.28 4.40 -15.21
C LEU A 127 -13.52 3.95 -15.98
N SER A 128 -13.49 2.76 -16.58
CA SER A 128 -14.61 2.13 -17.29
C SER A 128 -15.84 1.89 -16.41
N GLN A 129 -15.67 1.75 -15.10
CA GLN A 129 -16.75 1.52 -14.14
C GLN A 129 -17.24 2.80 -13.45
N ASN A 130 -16.58 3.94 -13.67
CA ASN A 130 -16.89 5.17 -12.95
C ASN A 130 -16.98 6.41 -13.85
N VAL A 131 -15.96 7.25 -13.92
CA VAL A 131 -15.96 8.55 -14.62
C VAL A 131 -16.32 8.40 -16.10
N PHE A 132 -15.91 7.32 -16.78
CA PHE A 132 -16.27 7.09 -18.19
C PHE A 132 -17.75 6.76 -18.41
N THR A 133 -18.49 6.39 -17.36
CA THR A 133 -19.94 6.15 -17.48
C THR A 133 -20.70 7.44 -17.77
N SER A 134 -20.15 8.62 -17.44
CA SER A 134 -20.74 9.89 -17.83
C SER A 134 -20.67 10.08 -19.34
N LEU A 135 -21.82 10.23 -19.99
CA LEU A 135 -21.90 10.41 -21.44
C LEU A 135 -21.28 11.74 -21.91
N HIS A 136 -21.25 12.76 -21.03
CA HIS A 136 -20.51 14.00 -21.26
C HIS A 136 -19.02 13.74 -21.32
N ILE A 137 -18.46 13.03 -20.33
CA ILE A 137 -17.04 12.67 -20.33
C ILE A 137 -16.69 11.77 -21.50
N PHE A 138 -17.52 10.74 -21.75
CA PHE A 138 -17.30 9.79 -22.84
C PHE A 138 -17.25 10.48 -24.21
N ARG A 139 -18.06 11.53 -24.40
CA ARG A 139 -18.06 12.39 -25.58
C ARG A 139 -16.77 13.19 -25.73
N LEU A 140 -16.18 13.67 -24.64
CA LEU A 140 -14.92 14.44 -24.67
C LEU A 140 -13.71 13.57 -25.01
N ILE A 141 -13.69 12.32 -24.55
CA ILE A 141 -12.59 11.37 -24.76
C ILE A 141 -12.74 10.50 -26.01
N ASP A 142 -13.74 10.81 -26.85
CA ASP A 142 -13.92 10.13 -28.13
C ASP A 142 -12.67 10.30 -29.01
N PRO A 143 -12.13 9.23 -29.62
CA PRO A 143 -10.95 9.29 -30.46
C PRO A 143 -11.06 10.20 -31.68
N GLU A 144 -12.25 10.61 -32.10
CA GLU A 144 -12.45 11.57 -33.19
C GLU A 144 -12.58 13.02 -32.68
N ASN A 145 -12.75 13.22 -31.37
CA ASN A 145 -12.80 14.54 -30.76
C ASN A 145 -11.39 15.14 -30.59
N ARG A 146 -11.23 16.44 -30.84
CA ARG A 146 -9.94 17.15 -30.84
C ARG A 146 -10.09 18.46 -30.09
N ASN A 147 -8.99 18.99 -29.53
CA ASN A 147 -8.95 20.31 -28.87
C ASN A 147 -9.69 21.36 -29.74
N PRO A 148 -10.74 22.05 -29.22
CA PRO A 148 -11.11 22.28 -27.81
C PRO A 148 -12.10 21.29 -27.17
N TYR A 149 -12.24 20.09 -27.74
CA TYR A 149 -13.07 18.99 -27.24
C TYR A 149 -14.54 19.40 -27.00
N PRO A 150 -15.28 19.88 -28.01
CA PRO A 150 -16.69 20.23 -27.84
C PRO A 150 -17.58 19.00 -27.55
N PHE A 151 -18.76 19.20 -26.96
CA PHE A 151 -19.76 18.14 -26.82
C PHE A 151 -20.43 17.76 -28.17
N ASP A 152 -20.46 18.67 -29.14
CA ASP A 152 -21.06 18.45 -30.46
C ASP A 152 -20.10 17.85 -31.48
N PHE A 153 -20.52 16.78 -32.14
CA PHE A 153 -19.92 16.32 -33.41
C PHE A 153 -20.70 16.90 -34.59
N GLY A 154 -20.07 17.82 -35.32
CA GLY A 154 -20.64 18.41 -36.54
C GLY A 154 -21.09 19.87 -36.42
N HIS A 155 -21.24 20.54 -37.57
CA HIS A 155 -21.58 21.96 -37.72
C HIS A 155 -23.04 22.32 -37.40
N ASN A 156 -23.65 21.76 -36.34
CA ASN A 156 -24.94 22.26 -35.88
C ASN A 156 -24.73 23.52 -35.03
N VAL A 157 -24.80 24.66 -35.73
CA VAL A 157 -24.73 26.03 -35.19
C VAL A 157 -26.09 26.43 -34.57
N GLY A 158 -26.62 25.59 -33.67
CA GLY A 158 -27.78 25.96 -32.86
C GLY A 158 -27.41 26.98 -31.78
N ASN A 159 -28.39 27.67 -31.21
CA ASN A 159 -28.20 28.48 -30.00
C ASN A 159 -27.83 27.54 -28.84
N LYS A 160 -26.53 27.39 -28.58
CA LYS A 160 -26.01 26.56 -27.50
C LYS A 160 -26.30 27.22 -26.16
N GLN A 161 -26.96 26.51 -25.25
CA GLN A 161 -27.13 27.01 -23.88
C GLN A 161 -25.74 27.10 -23.20
N PRO A 162 -25.30 28.29 -22.76
CA PRO A 162 -23.94 28.43 -22.21
C PRO A 162 -23.76 27.68 -20.88
N LEU A 163 -24.84 27.39 -20.15
CA LEU A 163 -24.79 26.58 -18.94
C LEU A 163 -24.23 25.16 -19.20
N VAL A 164 -24.52 24.56 -20.36
CA VAL A 164 -23.99 23.24 -20.72
C VAL A 164 -22.64 23.39 -21.43
N HIS A 165 -22.60 24.23 -22.46
CA HIS A 165 -21.45 24.33 -23.38
C HIS A 165 -20.29 25.18 -22.86
N THR A 166 -20.48 25.95 -21.80
CA THR A 166 -19.41 26.71 -21.12
C THR A 166 -19.18 26.15 -19.71
N VAL A 167 -20.22 26.11 -18.88
CA VAL A 167 -20.07 25.80 -17.44
C VAL A 167 -19.88 24.31 -17.17
N LEU A 168 -20.79 23.45 -17.63
CA LEU A 168 -20.64 22.00 -17.45
C LEU A 168 -19.44 21.47 -18.25
N HIS A 169 -19.22 22.00 -19.45
CA HIS A 169 -18.04 21.68 -20.28
C HIS A 169 -16.72 21.94 -19.53
N ALA A 170 -16.54 23.13 -18.96
CA ALA A 170 -15.35 23.47 -18.17
C ALA A 170 -15.18 22.52 -16.97
N TYR A 171 -16.26 22.18 -16.27
CA TYR A 171 -16.22 21.23 -15.16
C TYR A 171 -15.77 19.83 -15.61
N CYS A 172 -16.33 19.31 -16.71
CA CYS A 172 -15.99 17.99 -17.25
C CYS A 172 -14.53 17.92 -17.72
N ILE A 173 -14.04 18.96 -18.41
CA ILE A 173 -12.63 19.06 -18.83
C ILE A 173 -11.71 19.08 -17.61
N ALA A 174 -12.03 19.88 -16.60
CA ALA A 174 -11.23 19.92 -15.39
C ALA A 174 -11.27 18.61 -14.60
N ALA A 175 -12.40 17.89 -14.58
CA ALA A 175 -12.49 16.57 -13.96
C ALA A 175 -11.60 15.53 -14.67
N LEU A 176 -11.58 15.53 -16.01
CA LEU A 176 -10.66 14.71 -16.80
C LEU A 176 -9.20 15.06 -16.51
N LYS A 177 -8.88 16.36 -16.38
CA LYS A 177 -7.53 16.82 -16.05
C LYS A 177 -7.11 16.44 -14.64
N CYS A 178 -8.02 16.48 -13.66
CA CYS A 178 -7.78 15.93 -12.33
C CYS A 178 -7.44 14.44 -12.39
N CYS A 179 -8.21 13.65 -13.15
CA CYS A 179 -7.93 12.22 -13.32
C CYS A 179 -6.55 11.97 -13.98
N ASP A 180 -6.22 12.74 -15.02
CA ASP A 180 -4.93 12.69 -15.73
C ASP A 180 -3.75 13.04 -14.81
N LEU A 181 -3.85 14.12 -14.04
CA LEU A 181 -2.82 14.53 -13.08
C LEU A 181 -2.63 13.49 -11.97
N ALA A 182 -3.72 12.97 -11.42
CA ALA A 182 -3.67 11.92 -10.41
C ALA A 182 -3.03 10.63 -10.96
N LEU A 183 -3.38 10.24 -12.19
CA LEU A 183 -2.80 9.10 -12.89
C LEU A 183 -1.29 9.27 -13.08
N ARG A 184 -0.85 10.44 -13.58
CA ARG A 184 0.58 10.76 -13.76
C ARG A 184 1.34 10.74 -12.44
N CYS A 185 0.76 11.29 -11.37
CA CYS A 185 1.35 11.25 -10.04
C CYS A 185 1.54 9.81 -9.55
N ILE A 186 0.51 8.97 -9.63
CA ILE A 186 0.57 7.55 -9.23
C ILE A 186 1.59 6.79 -10.06
N GLN A 187 1.58 6.95 -11.39
CA GLN A 187 2.49 6.28 -12.31
C GLN A 187 3.96 6.69 -12.12
N SER A 188 4.22 7.86 -11.55
CA SER A 188 5.59 8.31 -11.23
C SER A 188 6.18 7.65 -9.97
N GLN A 189 5.35 6.97 -9.17
CA GLN A 189 5.72 6.38 -7.89
C GLN A 189 5.58 4.86 -7.88
N ILE A 190 5.94 4.22 -6.76
CA ILE A 190 5.77 2.76 -6.62
C ILE A 190 4.31 2.47 -6.28
N TYR A 191 3.64 1.73 -7.16
CA TYR A 191 2.30 1.17 -7.00
C TYR A 191 2.22 -0.20 -7.71
N PHE A 192 1.19 -0.98 -7.39
CA PHE A 192 0.95 -2.27 -8.04
C PHE A 192 -0.35 -2.23 -8.87
N GLU A 193 -0.22 -2.36 -10.19
CA GLU A 193 -1.34 -2.39 -11.16
C GLU A 193 -2.33 -3.52 -10.85
N GLU A 194 -3.63 -3.23 -10.99
CA GLU A 194 -4.76 -4.12 -10.70
C GLU A 194 -4.88 -4.59 -9.23
N GLU A 195 -4.02 -4.12 -8.33
CA GLU A 195 -4.10 -4.39 -6.89
C GLU A 195 -4.34 -3.10 -6.10
N ASP A 196 -3.48 -2.10 -6.28
CA ASP A 196 -3.61 -0.79 -5.64
C ASP A 196 -4.43 0.19 -6.47
N PHE A 197 -4.32 0.08 -7.80
CA PHE A 197 -4.91 1.02 -8.74
C PHE A 197 -4.96 0.42 -10.15
N VAL A 198 -5.93 0.85 -10.96
CA VAL A 198 -5.99 0.48 -12.39
C VAL A 198 -5.69 1.70 -13.23
N THR A 199 -4.63 1.63 -14.03
CA THR A 199 -4.17 2.74 -14.89
C THR A 199 -4.63 2.64 -16.33
N SER A 200 -5.28 1.54 -16.70
CA SER A 200 -5.83 1.35 -18.05
C SER A 200 -6.85 2.43 -18.44
N LEU A 201 -6.63 3.02 -19.62
CA LEU A 201 -7.54 3.98 -20.25
C LEU A 201 -8.41 3.34 -21.34
N PHE A 202 -8.31 2.02 -21.54
CA PHE A 202 -9.15 1.26 -22.48
C PHE A 202 -9.19 1.82 -23.91
N GLY A 203 -8.03 2.28 -24.41
CA GLY A 203 -7.89 2.87 -25.74
C GLY A 203 -8.41 4.31 -25.86
N ARG A 204 -8.66 5.00 -24.75
CA ARG A 204 -9.02 6.43 -24.70
C ARG A 204 -7.85 7.29 -24.22
N GLU A 205 -7.94 8.60 -24.48
CA GLU A 205 -6.98 9.60 -24.00
C GLU A 205 -7.71 10.68 -23.18
N LEU A 206 -7.10 11.13 -22.08
CA LEU A 206 -7.68 12.11 -21.15
C LEU A 206 -7.42 13.56 -21.62
N CYS A 207 -7.89 13.89 -22.83
CA CYS A 207 -7.74 15.21 -23.46
C CYS A 207 -6.30 15.76 -23.41
N ILE A 208 -5.30 14.95 -23.79
CA ILE A 208 -3.87 15.24 -23.57
C ILE A 208 -3.36 16.54 -24.20
N GLN A 209 -4.03 17.04 -25.24
CA GLN A 209 -3.65 18.29 -25.94
C GLN A 209 -4.01 19.57 -25.18
N LEU A 210 -4.74 19.45 -24.05
CA LEU A 210 -5.16 20.57 -23.22
C LEU A 210 -4.40 20.55 -21.89
N GLY A 211 -3.76 21.67 -21.54
CA GLY A 211 -2.94 21.79 -20.34
C GLY A 211 -3.75 22.10 -19.06
N PRO A 212 -3.22 21.82 -17.85
CA PRO A 212 -3.88 22.20 -16.59
C PRO A 212 -4.24 23.68 -16.48
N GLN A 213 -3.37 24.57 -16.99
CA GLN A 213 -3.60 26.01 -17.01
C GLN A 213 -4.74 26.45 -17.95
N GLU A 214 -4.90 25.75 -19.08
CA GLU A 214 -6.02 25.98 -20.00
C GLU A 214 -7.34 25.56 -19.36
N ALA A 215 -7.38 24.40 -18.70
CA ALA A 215 -8.55 23.96 -17.93
C ALA A 215 -8.91 24.95 -16.82
N LEU A 216 -7.89 25.50 -16.15
CA LEU A 216 -8.07 26.54 -15.14
C LEU A 216 -8.69 27.80 -15.72
N THR A 217 -8.24 28.24 -16.89
CA THR A 217 -8.82 29.41 -17.60
C THR A 217 -10.30 29.15 -17.93
N MET A 218 -10.64 27.96 -18.44
CA MET A 218 -12.02 27.60 -18.74
C MET A 218 -12.93 27.63 -17.49
N LEU A 219 -12.43 27.18 -16.32
CA LEU A 219 -13.17 27.27 -15.07
C LEU A 219 -13.39 28.72 -14.63
N ILE A 220 -12.39 29.59 -14.78
CA ILE A 220 -12.49 31.01 -14.46
C ILE A 220 -13.52 31.68 -15.37
N ASP A 221 -13.44 31.44 -16.67
CA ASP A 221 -14.39 31.98 -17.65
C ASP A 221 -15.83 31.51 -17.35
N ALA A 222 -16.00 30.25 -16.95
CA ALA A 222 -17.30 29.71 -16.52
C ALA A 222 -17.83 30.40 -15.24
N ILE A 223 -16.98 30.67 -14.25
CA ILE A 223 -17.37 31.41 -13.03
C ILE A 223 -17.77 32.84 -13.39
N THR A 224 -16.98 33.55 -14.21
CA THR A 224 -17.29 34.92 -14.65
C THR A 224 -18.62 34.96 -15.41
N TRP A 225 -18.86 34.00 -16.31
CA TRP A 225 -20.14 33.92 -17.01
C TRP A 225 -21.33 33.68 -16.07
N LEU A 226 -21.17 32.83 -15.04
CA LEU A 226 -22.24 32.57 -14.05
C LEU A 226 -22.60 33.82 -13.26
N GLU A 227 -21.61 34.63 -12.88
CA GLU A 227 -21.81 35.89 -12.15
C GLU A 227 -22.62 36.93 -12.96
N GLU A 228 -22.45 36.91 -14.29
CA GLU A 228 -23.17 37.78 -15.23
C GLU A 228 -24.52 37.21 -15.69
N SER A 229 -24.82 35.95 -15.36
CA SER A 229 -26.02 35.25 -15.82
C SER A 229 -27.30 35.70 -15.10
N ASN A 230 -28.45 35.58 -15.77
CA ASN A 230 -29.77 35.84 -15.18
C ASN A 230 -30.35 34.62 -14.43
N LEU A 231 -29.50 33.70 -13.94
CA LEU A 231 -29.93 32.51 -13.20
C LEU A 231 -30.33 32.88 -11.76
N ASP A 232 -31.05 31.98 -11.10
CA ASP A 232 -31.38 32.14 -9.68
C ASP A 232 -30.09 32.18 -8.84
N ARG A 233 -30.06 33.07 -7.84
CA ARG A 233 -28.88 33.31 -7.01
C ARG A 233 -28.44 32.05 -6.26
N ALA A 234 -29.39 31.23 -5.80
CA ALA A 234 -29.08 29.97 -5.14
C ALA A 234 -28.41 28.97 -6.10
N ALA A 235 -28.83 28.93 -7.37
CA ALA A 235 -28.20 28.08 -8.38
C ALA A 235 -26.78 28.57 -8.72
N ILE A 236 -26.57 29.89 -8.84
CA ILE A 236 -25.24 30.48 -9.05
C ILE A 236 -24.31 30.10 -7.90
N GLU A 237 -24.73 30.30 -6.65
CA GLU A 237 -23.92 29.96 -5.46
C GLU A 237 -23.55 28.47 -5.41
N GLN A 238 -24.50 27.58 -5.75
CA GLN A 238 -24.25 26.12 -5.75
C GLN A 238 -23.32 25.66 -6.87
N ILE A 239 -23.46 26.21 -8.08
CA ILE A 239 -22.60 25.85 -9.22
C ILE A 239 -21.19 26.44 -9.02
N SER A 240 -21.09 27.70 -8.59
CA SER A 240 -19.80 28.35 -8.31
C SER A 240 -19.00 27.63 -7.23
N LEU A 241 -19.64 27.07 -6.19
CA LEU A 241 -18.95 26.24 -5.20
C LEU A 241 -18.29 25.00 -5.85
N ARG A 242 -18.99 24.32 -6.77
CA ARG A 242 -18.48 23.12 -7.46
C ARG A 242 -17.34 23.44 -8.42
N LEU A 243 -17.43 24.58 -9.13
CA LEU A 243 -16.33 25.08 -9.96
C LEU A 243 -15.12 25.49 -9.12
N SER A 244 -15.32 26.11 -7.96
CA SER A 244 -14.24 26.45 -7.03
C SER A 244 -13.53 25.21 -6.48
N ILE A 245 -14.30 24.19 -6.07
CA ILE A 245 -13.74 22.89 -5.63
C ILE A 245 -12.86 22.30 -6.73
N ARG A 246 -13.36 22.30 -7.96
CA ARG A 246 -12.63 21.75 -9.10
C ARG A 246 -11.35 22.54 -9.41
N LYS A 247 -11.39 23.87 -9.26
CA LYS A 247 -10.23 24.75 -9.37
C LYS A 247 -9.18 24.44 -8.30
N GLU A 248 -9.57 24.29 -7.04
CA GLU A 248 -8.64 23.91 -5.96
C GLU A 248 -8.06 22.50 -6.16
N MET A 249 -8.86 21.55 -6.68
CA MET A 249 -8.39 20.20 -7.03
C MET A 249 -7.29 20.21 -8.10
N LEU A 250 -7.40 21.06 -9.14
CA LEU A 250 -6.36 21.20 -10.16
C LEU A 250 -5.02 21.61 -9.54
N PHE A 251 -5.03 22.64 -8.66
CA PHE A 251 -3.81 23.06 -7.96
C PHE A 251 -3.26 21.95 -7.04
N CYS A 252 -4.14 21.27 -6.30
CA CYS A 252 -3.75 20.18 -5.39
C CYS A 252 -3.05 19.03 -6.12
N PHE A 253 -3.46 18.74 -7.36
CA PHE A 253 -2.98 17.56 -8.10
C PHE A 253 -1.76 17.89 -8.95
N ASP A 254 -1.71 19.09 -9.56
CA ASP A 254 -0.61 19.56 -10.41
C ASP A 254 0.65 19.89 -9.60
N GLU A 255 0.49 20.55 -8.45
CA GLU A 255 1.62 20.97 -7.62
C GLU A 255 2.16 19.82 -6.74
N PRO A 256 3.49 19.72 -6.57
CA PRO A 256 4.11 18.78 -5.65
C PRO A 256 3.85 19.23 -4.20
N LEU A 257 3.79 18.29 -3.25
CA LEU A 257 3.43 18.59 -1.86
C LEU A 257 4.20 19.75 -1.17
N PRO A 258 5.53 19.93 -1.38
CA PRO A 258 6.26 21.03 -0.77
C PRO A 258 5.76 22.42 -1.22
N LEU A 259 5.28 22.52 -2.47
CA LEU A 259 4.79 23.75 -3.10
C LEU A 259 3.27 23.92 -2.98
N ALA A 260 2.54 22.82 -2.75
CA ALA A 260 1.09 22.81 -2.60
C ALA A 260 0.58 23.36 -1.24
N GLN A 261 1.27 24.33 -0.62
CA GLN A 261 0.92 24.81 0.73
C GLN A 261 -0.46 25.48 0.75
N ASP A 262 -1.28 25.02 1.70
CA ASP A 262 -2.66 25.45 1.98
C ASP A 262 -3.73 25.13 0.92
N TYR A 263 -3.40 24.59 -0.27
CA TYR A 263 -4.44 24.20 -1.26
C TYR A 263 -5.30 23.05 -0.75
N TRP A 264 -4.69 21.99 -0.18
CA TRP A 264 -5.43 20.84 0.34
C TRP A 264 -6.32 21.20 1.54
N ALA A 265 -5.88 22.13 2.39
CA ALA A 265 -6.67 22.64 3.51
C ALA A 265 -7.89 23.45 3.03
N ARG A 266 -7.71 24.27 1.97
CA ARG A 266 -8.81 25.00 1.31
C ARG A 266 -9.80 24.06 0.65
N LEU A 267 -9.32 23.10 -0.14
CA LEU A 267 -10.15 22.06 -0.76
C LEU A 267 -10.99 21.33 0.28
N ARG A 268 -10.38 20.92 1.39
CA ARG A 268 -11.09 20.29 2.51
C ARG A 268 -12.21 21.18 3.07
N ALA A 269 -11.95 22.47 3.26
CA ALA A 269 -12.95 23.41 3.75
C ALA A 269 -14.12 23.58 2.77
N GLU A 270 -13.85 23.67 1.48
CA GLU A 270 -14.90 23.74 0.45
C GLU A 270 -15.73 22.46 0.35
N LEU A 271 -15.10 21.28 0.48
CA LEU A 271 -15.81 19.99 0.52
C LEU A 271 -16.70 19.86 1.77
N VAL A 272 -16.29 20.40 2.92
CA VAL A 272 -17.15 20.50 4.11
C VAL A 272 -18.35 21.40 3.81
N ASN A 273 -18.13 22.54 3.15
CA ASN A 273 -19.23 23.43 2.75
C ASN A 273 -20.19 22.73 1.79
N LEU A 274 -19.69 21.99 0.80
CA LEU A 274 -20.51 21.21 -0.14
C LEU A 274 -21.35 20.16 0.58
N LYS A 275 -20.77 19.46 1.57
CA LYS A 275 -21.48 18.45 2.37
C LYS A 275 -22.67 19.03 3.16
N LEU A 276 -22.65 20.32 3.48
CA LEU A 276 -23.74 21.02 4.17
C LEU A 276 -24.84 21.53 3.23
N GLN A 277 -24.60 21.56 1.93
CA GLN A 277 -25.57 22.04 0.94
C GLN A 277 -26.65 20.96 0.65
N PRO A 278 -27.88 21.36 0.31
CA PRO A 278 -28.89 20.43 -0.14
C PRO A 278 -28.51 19.83 -1.49
N GLN A 279 -28.74 18.53 -1.65
CA GLN A 279 -28.62 17.84 -2.93
C GLN A 279 -29.67 18.34 -3.92
N SER A 280 -29.36 18.21 -5.21
CA SER A 280 -30.33 18.55 -6.25
C SER A 280 -31.61 17.73 -6.12
N SER A 281 -32.74 18.37 -6.40
CA SER A 281 -34.07 17.73 -6.41
C SER A 281 -34.42 17.10 -7.77
N GLU A 282 -33.61 17.35 -8.79
CA GLU A 282 -33.85 16.90 -10.16
C GLU A 282 -32.71 15.95 -10.57
N GLU A 283 -32.99 14.65 -10.52
CA GLU A 283 -32.07 13.58 -10.90
C GLU A 283 -31.92 13.49 -12.42
N CYS A 284 -30.70 13.26 -12.90
CA CYS A 284 -30.37 13.14 -14.33
C CYS A 284 -29.58 11.86 -14.61
N SER A 285 -30.05 10.72 -14.10
CA SER A 285 -29.36 9.42 -14.21
C SER A 285 -29.15 8.95 -15.64
N GLU A 286 -29.99 9.39 -16.59
CA GLU A 286 -29.84 9.13 -18.02
C GLU A 286 -28.53 9.68 -18.61
N ALA A 287 -27.89 10.67 -17.95
CA ALA A 287 -26.58 11.20 -18.34
C ALA A 287 -25.40 10.25 -18.06
N PHE A 288 -25.66 9.12 -17.39
CA PHE A 288 -24.67 8.11 -17.01
C PHE A 288 -25.13 6.72 -17.47
N SER A 289 -24.21 5.93 -18.04
CA SER A 289 -24.53 4.59 -18.53
C SER A 289 -23.32 3.67 -18.51
N ASP A 290 -23.53 2.41 -18.12
CA ASP A 290 -22.56 1.31 -18.21
C ASP A 290 -22.34 0.82 -19.65
N LYS A 291 -23.25 1.15 -20.58
CA LYS A 291 -23.16 0.84 -22.02
C LYS A 291 -21.90 1.37 -22.69
N VAL A 292 -21.25 2.37 -22.10
CA VAL A 292 -19.95 2.86 -22.57
C VAL A 292 -18.89 1.76 -22.61
N GLN A 293 -18.96 0.77 -21.70
CA GLN A 293 -18.00 -0.33 -21.64
C GLN A 293 -18.00 -1.18 -22.92
N ARG A 294 -19.12 -1.22 -23.66
CA ARG A 294 -19.24 -1.95 -24.92
C ARG A 294 -18.40 -1.37 -26.05
N GLN A 295 -18.01 -0.10 -25.92
CA GLN A 295 -17.24 0.66 -26.90
C GLN A 295 -15.76 0.83 -26.53
N LEU A 296 -15.38 0.40 -25.33
CA LEU A 296 -14.02 0.48 -24.83
C LEU A 296 -13.19 -0.71 -25.34
N ALA A 297 -11.90 -0.48 -25.59
CA ALA A 297 -10.98 -1.56 -25.95
C ALA A 297 -10.61 -2.33 -24.68
N THR A 298 -11.38 -3.38 -24.36
CA THR A 298 -11.16 -4.24 -23.19
C THR A 298 -10.86 -5.67 -23.60
N SER A 299 -9.86 -6.26 -22.93
CA SER A 299 -9.60 -7.71 -22.91
C SER A 299 -10.12 -8.36 -21.63
N THR A 300 -10.87 -7.61 -20.82
CA THR A 300 -11.45 -8.06 -19.56
C THR A 300 -12.97 -8.07 -19.63
N PRO A 301 -13.64 -8.98 -18.90
CA PRO A 301 -15.09 -9.03 -18.83
C PRO A 301 -15.70 -7.69 -18.38
N PRO A 302 -16.92 -7.34 -18.84
CA PRO A 302 -17.64 -6.16 -18.36
C PRO A 302 -17.85 -6.25 -16.85
N ARG A 303 -17.67 -5.13 -16.14
CA ARG A 303 -17.79 -5.09 -14.68
C ARG A 303 -18.90 -4.13 -14.25
N PRO A 304 -19.76 -4.51 -13.29
CA PRO A 304 -20.86 -3.66 -12.85
C PRO A 304 -20.33 -2.41 -12.14
N MET A 305 -21.10 -1.31 -12.19
CA MET A 305 -20.74 -0.08 -11.49
C MET A 305 -20.82 -0.28 -9.96
N PRO A 306 -19.79 0.13 -9.18
CA PRO A 306 -19.85 0.08 -7.72
C PRO A 306 -20.90 1.05 -7.15
N GLU A 307 -21.67 0.58 -6.18
CA GLU A 307 -22.60 1.41 -5.42
C GLU A 307 -21.86 2.15 -4.29
N LEU A 308 -21.91 3.48 -4.31
CA LEU A 308 -21.36 4.34 -3.25
C LEU A 308 -22.22 5.59 -3.16
N ALA A 309 -22.77 5.91 -2.00
CA ALA A 309 -23.56 7.13 -1.83
C ALA A 309 -22.66 8.38 -1.88
N LEU A 310 -23.18 9.50 -2.40
CA LEU A 310 -22.46 10.78 -2.47
C LEU A 310 -21.91 11.22 -1.10
N ARG A 311 -22.68 11.02 -0.03
CA ARG A 311 -22.25 11.36 1.33
C ARG A 311 -20.99 10.60 1.74
N ASP A 312 -20.95 9.30 1.47
CA ASP A 312 -19.83 8.44 1.82
C ASP A 312 -18.61 8.75 0.93
N ALA A 313 -18.84 9.09 -0.34
CA ALA A 313 -17.80 9.59 -1.23
C ALA A 313 -17.20 10.90 -0.70
N LEU A 314 -18.02 11.86 -0.24
CA LEU A 314 -17.52 13.10 0.38
C LEU A 314 -16.75 12.84 1.68
N GLU A 315 -17.13 11.84 2.46
CA GLU A 315 -16.37 11.42 3.64
C GLU A 315 -14.99 10.85 3.26
N GLN A 316 -14.92 10.05 2.20
CA GLN A 316 -13.65 9.56 1.65
C GLN A 316 -12.79 10.69 1.05
N TRP A 317 -13.39 11.68 0.38
CA TRP A 317 -12.69 12.86 -0.12
C TRP A 317 -12.06 13.68 1.01
N LEU A 318 -12.83 13.91 2.09
CA LEU A 318 -12.32 14.60 3.28
C LEU A 318 -11.19 13.82 3.94
N GLN A 319 -11.32 12.49 4.04
CA GLN A 319 -10.27 11.63 4.56
C GLN A 319 -9.01 11.70 3.69
N MET A 320 -9.14 11.66 2.36
CA MET A 320 -8.01 11.80 1.44
C MET A 320 -7.30 13.15 1.63
N CYS A 321 -8.06 14.25 1.79
CA CYS A 321 -7.48 15.55 2.10
C CYS A 321 -6.70 15.51 3.42
N ASP A 322 -7.28 14.91 4.48
CA ASP A 322 -6.64 14.77 5.79
C ASP A 322 -5.37 13.90 5.73
N ASP A 323 -5.34 12.90 4.84
CA ASP A 323 -4.18 12.04 4.62
C ASP A 323 -3.06 12.78 3.88
N VAL A 324 -3.39 13.53 2.82
CA VAL A 324 -2.41 14.33 2.08
C VAL A 324 -1.86 15.49 2.91
N ILE A 325 -2.70 16.16 3.71
CA ILE A 325 -2.25 17.18 4.68
C ILE A 325 -1.27 16.55 5.69
N ALA A 326 -1.55 15.33 6.17
CA ALA A 326 -0.63 14.63 7.06
C ALA A 326 0.70 14.26 6.37
N ALA A 327 0.66 13.87 5.09
CA ALA A 327 1.86 13.63 4.29
C ALA A 327 2.68 14.92 4.09
N GLN A 328 2.03 16.05 3.83
CA GLN A 328 2.66 17.36 3.72
C GLN A 328 3.33 17.79 5.04
N GLN A 329 2.64 17.60 6.17
CA GLN A 329 3.21 17.87 7.50
C GLN A 329 4.43 16.98 7.80
N ALA A 330 4.40 15.71 7.39
CA ALA A 330 5.53 14.80 7.53
C ALA A 330 6.75 15.20 6.66
N SER A 331 6.50 15.96 5.60
CA SER A 331 7.48 16.35 4.58
C SER A 331 7.95 17.80 4.69
N CYS A 332 7.49 18.55 5.70
CA CYS A 332 7.92 19.93 5.94
C CYS A 332 9.42 19.97 6.32
N SER A 333 10.13 20.99 5.83
CA SER A 333 11.60 21.09 5.76
C SER A 333 12.35 20.93 7.10
N ASP A 334 11.73 21.25 8.23
CA ASP A 334 12.30 21.03 9.57
C ASP A 334 12.31 19.55 9.99
N PHE A 335 11.40 18.74 9.45
CA PHE A 335 11.24 17.33 9.78
C PHE A 335 12.05 16.40 8.87
N VAL A 336 12.19 16.77 7.59
CA VAL A 336 12.96 16.05 6.57
C VAL A 336 14.46 16.01 6.91
N ARG A 337 14.97 16.98 7.68
CA ARG A 337 16.36 16.98 8.18
C ARG A 337 16.62 15.97 9.31
N HIS A 338 15.60 15.23 9.74
CA HIS A 338 15.68 14.28 10.85
C HIS A 338 15.18 12.88 10.44
N PRO A 339 16.09 12.01 9.96
CA PRO A 339 15.76 10.69 9.40
C PRO A 339 14.86 9.82 10.28
N ILE A 340 15.15 9.77 11.59
CA ILE A 340 14.40 8.98 12.57
C ILE A 340 12.98 9.54 12.75
N SER A 341 12.83 10.86 12.75
CA SER A 341 11.54 11.50 12.88
C SER A 341 10.71 11.24 11.63
N LEU A 342 11.30 11.47 10.44
CA LEU A 342 10.68 11.21 9.15
C LEU A 342 10.16 9.77 9.07
N LEU A 343 10.99 8.79 9.43
CA LEU A 343 10.62 7.37 9.38
C LEU A 343 9.41 7.10 10.27
N ARG A 344 9.41 7.61 11.51
CA ARG A 344 8.26 7.45 12.43
C ARG A 344 6.98 8.09 11.88
N SER A 345 7.08 9.24 11.22
CA SER A 345 5.92 9.87 10.59
C SER A 345 5.43 9.11 9.35
N THR A 346 6.33 8.52 8.56
CA THR A 346 5.95 7.66 7.43
C THR A 346 5.21 6.41 7.92
N TRP A 347 5.70 5.76 8.99
CA TRP A 347 4.97 4.67 9.65
C TRP A 347 3.61 5.13 10.19
N ARG A 348 3.55 6.30 10.81
CA ARG A 348 2.27 6.85 11.27
C ARG A 348 1.30 7.10 10.11
N PHE A 349 1.78 7.64 8.99
CA PHE A 349 0.99 7.86 7.78
C PHE A 349 0.47 6.53 7.23
N GLY A 350 1.35 5.53 7.07
CA GLY A 350 0.98 4.21 6.58
C GLY A 350 -0.04 3.51 7.48
N TYR A 351 -0.04 3.75 8.80
CA TYR A 351 -0.96 3.17 9.80
C TYR A 351 -2.20 4.02 10.12
N ARG A 352 -2.55 4.96 9.24
CA ARG A 352 -3.84 5.67 9.35
C ARG A 352 -4.99 4.70 9.06
N LEU A 353 -6.13 4.96 9.71
CA LEU A 353 -7.37 4.22 9.56
C LEU A 353 -8.48 5.22 9.23
N PRO A 354 -9.19 5.09 8.09
CA PRO A 354 -8.99 4.11 7.01
C PRO A 354 -7.61 4.19 6.34
N GLU A 355 -7.23 3.16 5.58
CA GLU A 355 -5.95 3.17 4.84
C GLU A 355 -5.93 4.30 3.80
N PRO A 356 -4.82 5.06 3.69
CA PRO A 356 -4.72 6.12 2.70
C PRO A 356 -4.87 5.59 1.27
N VAL A 357 -5.69 6.27 0.47
CA VAL A 357 -5.89 5.93 -0.95
C VAL A 357 -4.60 6.09 -1.76
N THR A 358 -4.52 5.43 -2.92
CA THR A 358 -3.28 5.34 -3.71
C THR A 358 -2.72 6.71 -4.12
N LEU A 359 -3.56 7.70 -4.41
CA LEU A 359 -3.09 9.07 -4.67
C LEU A 359 -2.39 9.69 -3.46
N ALA A 360 -2.94 9.55 -2.24
CA ALA A 360 -2.32 10.06 -1.03
C ALA A 360 -0.99 9.36 -0.75
N ARG A 361 -0.92 8.04 -0.97
CA ARG A 361 0.32 7.25 -0.87
C ARG A 361 1.34 7.70 -1.92
N ALA A 362 0.93 8.01 -3.15
CA ALA A 362 1.79 8.54 -4.20
C ALA A 362 2.32 9.95 -3.85
N LYS A 363 1.47 10.85 -3.37
CA LYS A 363 1.88 12.19 -2.93
C LYS A 363 2.88 12.15 -1.75
N MET A 364 2.71 11.21 -0.81
CA MET A 364 3.71 10.97 0.25
C MET A 364 5.04 10.44 -0.31
N GLN A 365 5.03 9.64 -1.38
CA GLN A 365 6.26 9.17 -2.03
C GLN A 365 6.95 10.27 -2.83
N GLU A 366 6.17 11.10 -3.54
CA GLU A 366 6.64 12.27 -4.29
C GLU A 366 7.45 13.20 -3.39
N SER A 367 6.97 13.48 -2.18
CA SER A 367 7.66 14.35 -1.22
C SER A 367 8.98 13.78 -0.69
N LEU A 368 9.14 12.45 -0.66
CA LEU A 368 10.38 11.79 -0.24
C LEU A 368 11.48 11.88 -1.31
N THR A 369 11.10 12.06 -2.58
CA THR A 369 12.02 12.14 -3.72
C THR A 369 12.08 13.51 -4.36
N TRP A 370 11.41 14.50 -3.77
CA TRP A 370 11.47 15.87 -4.24
C TRP A 370 12.87 16.45 -3.97
N GLU A 371 13.59 16.76 -5.03
CA GLU A 371 14.82 17.55 -4.99
C GLU A 371 14.50 18.91 -5.61
N GLU A 372 14.49 19.98 -4.80
CA GLU A 372 14.44 21.33 -5.37
C GLU A 372 15.68 21.53 -6.26
N GLY A 373 15.44 22.12 -7.44
CA GLY A 373 16.40 22.22 -8.54
C GLY A 373 17.86 22.35 -8.13
N GLY A 374 18.63 21.32 -8.49
CA GLY A 374 20.09 21.29 -8.63
C GLY A 374 20.90 22.34 -7.88
N ASP A 375 21.17 22.10 -6.60
CA ASP A 375 22.50 22.30 -6.02
C ASP A 375 22.51 21.72 -4.59
N TYR A 376 23.27 20.65 -4.38
CA TYR A 376 23.84 20.05 -3.14
C TYR A 376 23.36 20.49 -1.72
N ASP A 377 22.10 20.85 -1.52
CA ASP A 377 21.58 21.34 -0.23
C ASP A 377 20.19 20.75 0.07
N GLY A 378 20.16 19.46 0.45
CA GLY A 378 19.01 18.89 1.19
C GLY A 378 18.17 17.80 0.50
N GLY A 379 18.74 17.02 -0.42
CA GLY A 379 18.06 15.87 -1.05
C GLY A 379 18.17 14.53 -0.28
N ALA A 380 17.80 13.44 -0.95
CA ALA A 380 17.83 12.06 -0.43
C ALA A 380 19.21 11.64 0.11
N THR A 381 20.29 12.11 -0.51
CA THR A 381 21.67 11.84 -0.09
C THR A 381 22.01 12.49 1.24
N GLU A 382 21.56 13.72 1.52
CA GLU A 382 21.76 14.35 2.84
C GLU A 382 20.93 13.63 3.91
N LEU A 383 19.74 13.14 3.57
CA LEU A 383 18.94 12.33 4.49
C LEU A 383 19.69 11.06 4.92
N LEU A 384 20.32 10.36 3.97
CA LEU A 384 21.15 9.19 4.24
C LEU A 384 22.37 9.55 5.10
N LEU A 385 23.12 10.59 4.71
CA LEU A 385 24.28 11.06 5.46
C LEU A 385 23.92 11.46 6.88
N ALA A 386 22.79 12.17 7.06
CA ALA A 386 22.28 12.57 8.36
C ALA A 386 21.93 11.36 9.25
N ASP A 387 21.45 10.26 8.68
CA ASP A 387 21.12 9.03 9.41
C ASP A 387 22.39 8.32 9.88
N ILE A 388 23.38 8.18 9.01
CA ILE A 388 24.71 7.62 9.34
C ILE A 388 25.37 8.46 10.44
N ARG A 389 25.39 9.79 10.28
CA ARG A 389 25.91 10.75 11.25
C ARG A 389 25.20 10.64 12.59
N LYS A 390 23.88 10.50 12.62
CA LYS A 390 23.12 10.43 13.88
C LYS A 390 23.30 9.08 14.58
N LYS A 391 23.35 7.97 13.84
CA LYS A 391 23.38 6.62 14.42
C LYS A 391 24.79 6.15 14.76
N VAL A 392 25.78 6.37 13.90
CA VAL A 392 27.11 5.76 14.04
C VAL A 392 28.25 6.77 14.13
N LEU A 393 28.17 7.91 13.42
CA LEU A 393 29.24 8.93 13.36
C LEU A 393 28.83 10.30 13.95
N PRO A 394 28.31 10.40 15.19
CA PRO A 394 27.87 11.67 15.74
C PRO A 394 29.04 12.63 15.97
N GLY A 395 29.07 13.72 15.19
CA GLY A 395 30.09 14.75 15.30
C GLY A 395 31.49 14.33 14.86
N ASP A 396 31.59 13.30 14.02
CA ASP A 396 32.83 12.91 13.38
C ASP A 396 33.05 13.71 12.10
N TRP A 397 34.27 14.24 11.90
CA TRP A 397 34.67 15.01 10.72
C TRP A 397 34.47 14.22 9.41
N ILE A 398 34.50 12.89 9.46
CA ILE A 398 34.28 12.01 8.31
C ILE A 398 32.89 12.20 7.70
N ALA A 399 31.87 12.41 8.54
CA ALA A 399 30.47 12.58 8.12
C ALA A 399 30.02 14.05 8.18
N GLU A 400 30.95 15.01 8.30
CA GLU A 400 30.62 16.42 8.25
C GLU A 400 30.50 16.91 6.81
N ARG A 401 29.49 17.75 6.58
CA ARG A 401 29.16 18.28 5.25
C ARG A 401 30.31 19.06 4.62
N ASP A 402 31.07 19.79 5.43
CA ASP A 402 32.25 20.53 4.99
C ASP A 402 33.34 19.63 4.39
N SER A 403 33.37 18.34 4.72
CA SER A 403 34.33 17.40 4.13
C SER A 403 33.99 17.05 2.67
N PHE A 404 32.73 17.23 2.25
CA PHE A 404 32.25 16.95 0.89
C PHE A 404 32.45 18.12 -0.07
N THR A 405 32.69 19.34 0.45
CA THR A 405 32.97 20.53 -0.37
C THR A 405 34.46 20.70 -0.69
N ILE A 406 35.33 19.92 -0.06
CA ILE A 406 36.78 19.96 -0.29
C ILE A 406 37.09 19.23 -1.60
N GLU A 407 37.66 19.94 -2.58
CA GLU A 407 38.03 19.37 -3.89
C GLU A 407 39.50 18.92 -3.99
N MET A 408 40.30 19.14 -2.95
CA MET A 408 41.74 18.86 -2.96
C MET A 408 42.06 17.34 -2.89
N PRO A 409 42.60 16.69 -3.94
CA PRO A 409 42.78 15.23 -3.99
C PRO A 409 43.81 14.66 -3.01
N THR A 410 44.71 15.51 -2.51
CA THR A 410 45.72 15.13 -1.53
C THR A 410 45.19 15.13 -0.08
N ASP A 411 44.08 15.82 0.18
CA ASP A 411 43.48 15.89 1.50
C ASP A 411 42.83 14.55 1.87
N LYS A 412 43.05 14.10 3.11
CA LYS A 412 42.38 12.91 3.65
C LYS A 412 40.87 13.09 3.65
N ARG A 413 40.37 14.30 3.90
CA ARG A 413 38.93 14.61 3.93
C ARG A 413 38.26 14.39 2.58
N HIS A 414 38.92 14.82 1.50
CA HIS A 414 38.45 14.58 0.14
C HIS A 414 38.41 13.09 -0.20
N LYS A 415 39.48 12.34 0.12
CA LYS A 415 39.52 10.89 -0.14
C LYS A 415 38.42 10.14 0.61
N THR A 416 38.23 10.48 1.89
CA THR A 416 37.19 9.90 2.73
C THR A 416 35.77 10.26 2.24
N SER A 417 35.53 11.50 1.82
CA SER A 417 34.22 11.91 1.32
C SER A 417 33.86 11.24 0.00
N ARG A 418 34.84 10.94 -0.88
CA ARG A 418 34.63 10.16 -2.09
C ARG A 418 34.19 8.72 -1.79
N ILE A 419 34.86 8.05 -0.86
CA ILE A 419 34.44 6.70 -0.41
C ILE A 419 33.01 6.72 0.15
N PHE A 420 32.68 7.74 0.94
CA PHE A 420 31.30 7.92 1.46
C PHE A 420 30.28 8.14 0.35
N LEU A 421 30.58 8.99 -0.64
CA LEU A 421 29.70 9.23 -1.79
C LEU A 421 29.51 7.95 -2.61
N ASP A 422 30.57 7.18 -2.83
CA ASP A 422 30.50 5.93 -3.59
C ASP A 422 29.62 4.90 -2.85
N PHE A 423 29.82 4.72 -1.54
CA PHE A 423 28.95 3.87 -0.72
C PHE A 423 27.49 4.35 -0.74
N MET A 424 27.26 5.65 -0.51
CA MET A 424 25.91 6.22 -0.50
C MET A 424 25.23 6.06 -1.85
N SER A 425 25.94 6.24 -2.96
CA SER A 425 25.39 6.06 -4.31
C SER A 425 24.90 4.61 -4.55
N GLN A 426 25.56 3.62 -3.95
CA GLN A 426 25.16 2.21 -4.04
C GLN A 426 23.99 1.86 -3.12
N GLY A 427 23.87 2.51 -1.95
CA GLY A 427 22.82 2.21 -0.96
C GLY A 427 21.61 3.14 -0.97
N LEU A 428 21.63 4.24 -1.75
CA LEU A 428 20.62 5.29 -1.69
C LEU A 428 19.22 4.79 -2.05
N GLY A 429 19.12 3.99 -3.11
CA GLY A 429 17.85 3.41 -3.55
C GLY A 429 17.20 2.55 -2.47
N ASP A 430 17.97 1.62 -1.90
CA ASP A 430 17.49 0.74 -0.81
C ASP A 430 17.14 1.51 0.46
N TYR A 431 17.89 2.57 0.76
CA TYR A 431 17.62 3.45 1.88
C TYR A 431 16.30 4.22 1.73
N ILE A 432 16.05 4.84 0.57
CA ILE A 432 14.79 5.53 0.30
C ILE A 432 13.61 4.55 0.27
N ASN A 433 13.85 3.31 -0.19
CA ASN A 433 12.86 2.25 -0.13
C ASN A 433 12.39 1.92 1.29
N LEU A 434 13.19 2.16 2.34
CA LEU A 434 12.73 2.01 3.74
C LEU A 434 11.49 2.85 4.05
N TYR A 435 11.36 4.02 3.42
CA TYR A 435 10.21 4.92 3.58
C TYR A 435 9.09 4.54 2.60
N ARG A 436 9.41 4.23 1.33
CA ARG A 436 8.43 3.90 0.30
C ARG A 436 7.69 2.59 0.56
N MET A 437 8.36 1.58 1.11
CA MET A 437 7.75 0.29 1.46
C MET A 437 6.57 0.46 2.43
N VAL A 438 6.67 1.43 3.34
CA VAL A 438 5.66 1.72 4.36
C VAL A 438 4.43 2.42 3.77
N CYS A 439 4.59 3.02 2.59
CA CYS A 439 3.50 3.65 1.82
C CYS A 439 2.76 2.64 0.92
N GLN A 440 3.10 1.34 0.98
CA GLN A 440 2.42 0.29 0.23
C GLN A 440 1.32 -0.36 1.08
N ASN A 441 0.39 -1.05 0.43
CA ASN A 441 -0.58 -1.88 1.13
C ASN A 441 0.12 -2.93 2.01
N ARG A 442 -0.55 -3.43 3.06
CA ARG A 442 0.07 -4.31 4.08
C ARG A 442 0.73 -5.55 3.50
N SER A 443 0.07 -6.18 2.54
CA SER A 443 0.57 -7.38 1.88
C SER A 443 1.85 -7.08 1.09
N ARG A 444 1.89 -5.97 0.37
CA ARG A 444 3.06 -5.52 -0.41
C ARG A 444 4.19 -5.04 0.47
N MET A 445 3.89 -4.29 1.53
CA MET A 445 4.87 -3.89 2.56
C MET A 445 5.64 -5.12 3.06
N ARG A 446 4.94 -6.19 3.43
CA ARG A 446 5.59 -7.43 3.88
C ARG A 446 6.47 -8.07 2.81
N ARG A 447 5.98 -8.15 1.57
CA ARG A 447 6.71 -8.77 0.44
C ARG A 447 7.98 -7.99 0.13
N MET A 448 7.92 -6.67 0.13
CA MET A 448 9.08 -5.82 -0.11
C MET A 448 10.10 -5.90 1.04
N LEU A 449 9.65 -5.89 2.31
CA LEU A 449 10.54 -6.11 3.45
C LEU A 449 11.26 -7.45 3.38
N THR A 450 10.56 -8.51 2.94
CA THR A 450 11.14 -9.85 2.71
C THR A 450 12.21 -9.84 1.62
N GLN A 451 12.05 -9.04 0.56
CA GLN A 451 13.07 -8.91 -0.49
C GLN A 451 14.26 -8.08 -0.01
N ALA A 452 14.00 -7.06 0.81
CA ALA A 452 15.02 -6.18 1.36
C ALA A 452 16.01 -6.91 2.28
N THR A 453 15.63 -8.01 2.95
CA THR A 453 16.56 -8.73 3.86
C THR A 453 17.86 -9.15 3.16
N ILE A 454 17.76 -9.69 1.94
CA ILE A 454 18.91 -10.15 1.16
C ILE A 454 19.69 -8.97 0.60
N LEU A 455 19.00 -7.97 0.04
CA LEU A 455 19.65 -6.76 -0.50
C LEU A 455 20.49 -6.03 0.55
N TRP A 456 19.99 -5.93 1.78
CA TRP A 456 20.71 -5.30 2.88
C TRP A 456 21.86 -6.16 3.45
N ASP A 457 21.79 -7.48 3.32
CA ASP A 457 22.93 -8.37 3.67
C ASP A 457 24.06 -8.27 2.63
N GLU A 458 23.72 -8.13 1.35
CA GLU A 458 24.69 -7.82 0.29
C GLU A 458 25.31 -6.43 0.50
N LEU A 459 24.50 -5.42 0.85
CA LEU A 459 24.98 -4.08 1.17
C LEU A 459 25.89 -4.07 2.41
N GLU A 460 25.59 -4.88 3.44
CA GLU A 460 26.48 -5.06 4.60
C GLU A 460 27.84 -5.64 4.17
N SER A 461 27.86 -6.59 3.23
CA SER A 461 29.11 -7.18 2.72
C SER A 461 29.96 -6.14 1.99
N LYS A 462 29.34 -5.32 1.14
CA LYS A 462 30.02 -4.19 0.48
C LYS A 462 30.49 -3.12 1.46
N ALA A 463 29.70 -2.84 2.51
CA ALA A 463 30.05 -1.86 3.52
C ALA A 463 31.36 -2.23 4.25
N LYS A 464 31.68 -3.53 4.38
CA LYS A 464 32.96 -3.99 4.94
C LYS A 464 34.14 -3.60 4.06
N GLU A 465 34.01 -3.74 2.75
CA GLU A 465 35.06 -3.36 1.78
C GLU A 465 35.34 -1.84 1.87
N PHE A 466 34.29 -1.02 1.89
CA PHE A 466 34.43 0.43 2.07
C PHE A 466 35.02 0.80 3.43
N ASP A 467 34.64 0.10 4.50
CA ASP A 467 35.21 0.33 5.82
C ASP A 467 36.70 -0.02 5.89
N GLU A 468 37.16 -1.04 5.17
CA GLU A 468 38.59 -1.38 5.06
C GLU A 468 39.38 -0.23 4.44
N GLU A 469 38.88 0.35 3.34
CA GLU A 469 39.48 1.53 2.70
C GLU A 469 39.48 2.77 3.62
N LEU A 470 38.36 3.01 4.31
CA LEU A 470 38.24 4.11 5.28
C LEU A 470 39.24 3.97 6.42
N ASN A 471 39.43 2.75 6.94
CA ASN A 471 40.36 2.47 8.03
C ASN A 471 41.82 2.73 7.65
N CYS A 472 42.21 2.41 6.40
CA CYS A 472 43.53 2.73 5.87
C CYS A 472 43.82 4.25 5.87
N LEU A 473 42.83 5.08 5.52
CA LEU A 473 42.99 6.52 5.40
C LEU A 473 42.85 7.27 6.72
N ALA A 474 41.88 6.88 7.54
CA ALA A 474 41.59 7.50 8.82
C ALA A 474 42.56 7.07 9.93
N SER A 475 43.37 6.03 9.70
CA SER A 475 44.28 5.42 10.69
C SER A 475 43.54 5.02 11.97
N ARG A 476 42.31 4.50 11.82
CA ARG A 476 41.44 4.07 12.91
C ARG A 476 41.08 2.61 12.69
N THR A 477 41.13 1.81 13.76
CA THR A 477 40.52 0.48 13.78
C THR A 477 39.26 0.54 14.63
N PHE A 478 38.10 0.49 13.99
CA PHE A 478 36.83 0.29 14.68
C PHE A 478 36.76 -1.16 15.18
N ARG A 479 36.37 -1.40 16.43
CA ARG A 479 36.29 -2.75 17.01
C ARG A 479 34.96 -2.99 17.70
N CYS A 480 34.07 -3.74 17.06
CA CYS A 480 32.83 -4.22 17.69
C CYS A 480 33.13 -5.59 18.34
N GLY A 481 33.45 -5.60 19.64
CA GLY A 481 33.88 -6.82 20.33
C GLY A 481 35.21 -7.35 19.76
N HIS A 482 35.22 -8.59 19.25
CA HIS A 482 36.38 -9.21 18.60
C HIS A 482 36.48 -8.91 17.09
N ALA A 483 35.45 -8.32 16.46
CA ALA A 483 35.42 -8.03 15.04
C ALA A 483 35.80 -6.59 14.73
N THR A 484 36.63 -6.37 13.72
CA THR A 484 36.90 -5.03 13.16
C THR A 484 35.76 -4.65 12.22
N SER A 485 34.73 -3.98 12.74
CA SER A 485 33.59 -3.49 11.94
C SER A 485 33.61 -1.98 11.90
N GLY A 486 33.77 -1.39 10.71
CA GLY A 486 33.75 0.05 10.53
C GLY A 486 32.34 0.65 10.59
N PRO A 487 32.23 1.98 10.44
CA PRO A 487 31.00 2.71 10.69
C PRO A 487 29.90 2.38 9.67
N LEU A 488 30.24 2.10 8.42
CA LEU A 488 29.27 1.78 7.37
C LEU A 488 28.69 0.38 7.59
N THR A 489 29.52 -0.59 7.98
CA THR A 489 29.08 -1.95 8.35
C THR A 489 28.18 -1.91 9.58
N LEU A 490 28.54 -1.10 10.60
CA LEU A 490 27.71 -0.93 11.79
C LEU A 490 26.34 -0.32 11.45
N TRP A 491 26.30 0.66 10.54
CA TRP A 491 25.05 1.28 10.12
C TRP A 491 24.19 0.33 9.28
N THR A 492 24.75 -0.32 8.26
CA THR A 492 24.02 -1.27 7.39
C THR A 492 23.44 -2.42 8.18
N LYS A 493 24.24 -3.05 9.06
CA LYS A 493 23.79 -4.14 9.92
C LYS A 493 22.64 -3.73 10.83
N LEU A 494 22.66 -2.50 11.36
CA LEU A 494 21.58 -1.98 12.19
C LEU A 494 20.26 -1.89 11.41
N GLN A 495 20.28 -1.40 10.15
CA GLN A 495 19.08 -1.35 9.30
C GLN A 495 18.61 -2.76 8.94
N LYS A 496 19.54 -3.65 8.55
CA LYS A 496 19.26 -5.04 8.20
C LYS A 496 18.51 -5.78 9.32
N LEU A 497 19.00 -5.68 10.56
CA LEU A 497 18.35 -6.30 11.72
C LEU A 497 16.95 -5.72 11.96
N GLN A 498 16.76 -4.40 11.80
CA GLN A 498 15.46 -3.76 11.91
C GLN A 498 14.47 -4.25 10.83
N ILE A 499 14.92 -4.44 9.59
CA ILE A 499 14.12 -4.99 8.49
C ILE A 499 13.71 -6.43 8.78
N CYS A 500 14.60 -7.23 9.36
CA CYS A 500 14.28 -8.60 9.77
C CYS A 500 13.18 -8.62 10.84
N GLU A 501 13.27 -7.75 11.85
CA GLU A 501 12.21 -7.58 12.86
C GLU A 501 10.88 -7.17 12.23
N TRP A 502 10.88 -6.15 11.36
CA TRP A 502 9.67 -5.69 10.67
C TRP A 502 9.06 -6.76 9.78
N THR A 503 9.88 -7.56 9.08
CA THR A 503 9.40 -8.66 8.23
C THR A 503 8.59 -9.67 9.04
N ILE A 504 9.02 -9.96 10.27
CA ILE A 504 8.30 -10.86 11.19
C ILE A 504 7.06 -10.16 11.75
N GLN A 505 7.18 -8.91 12.20
CA GLN A 505 6.07 -8.14 12.79
C GLN A 505 4.89 -7.95 11.83
N VAL A 506 5.16 -7.54 10.59
CA VAL A 506 4.12 -7.42 9.55
C VAL A 506 3.59 -8.81 9.13
N GLY A 507 4.37 -9.87 9.35
CA GLY A 507 3.88 -11.25 9.23
C GLY A 507 2.76 -11.61 10.21
N PHE A 508 2.82 -11.11 11.45
CA PHE A 508 1.72 -11.28 12.41
C PHE A 508 0.49 -10.46 11.99
N GLU A 509 0.69 -9.25 11.49
CA GLU A 509 -0.40 -8.37 11.04
C GLU A 509 -1.16 -8.96 9.85
N THR A 510 -0.45 -9.58 8.90
CA THR A 510 -1.02 -10.19 7.69
C THR A 510 -1.51 -11.63 7.90
N ASP A 511 -1.48 -12.15 9.12
CA ASP A 511 -1.93 -13.51 9.47
C ASP A 511 -1.31 -14.64 8.63
N ILE A 512 -0.07 -14.44 8.19
CA ILE A 512 0.62 -15.47 7.39
C ILE A 512 1.08 -16.66 8.25
N PHE A 513 1.17 -16.47 9.57
CA PHE A 513 1.60 -17.48 10.52
C PHE A 513 0.39 -18.18 11.10
N GLN A 514 0.40 -19.50 11.02
CA GLN A 514 -0.66 -20.31 11.62
C GLN A 514 -0.50 -20.36 13.15
N PRO A 515 -1.58 -20.67 13.90
CA PRO A 515 -1.56 -20.75 15.37
C PRO A 515 -0.40 -21.54 15.98
N ASP A 516 0.03 -22.61 15.32
CA ASP A 516 1.11 -23.47 15.79
C ASP A 516 2.52 -22.91 15.48
N GLU A 517 2.63 -21.97 14.54
CA GLU A 517 3.88 -21.29 14.19
C GLU A 517 4.12 -20.02 15.01
N LEU A 518 3.07 -19.43 15.59
CA LEU A 518 3.14 -18.15 16.30
C LEU A 518 4.23 -18.13 17.38
N GLY A 519 4.30 -19.18 18.22
CA GLY A 519 5.32 -19.26 19.27
C GLY A 519 6.74 -19.21 18.72
N ILE A 520 7.00 -19.95 17.64
CA ILE A 520 8.32 -20.04 16.99
C ILE A 520 8.68 -18.73 16.30
N MET A 521 7.72 -18.07 15.67
CA MET A 521 7.96 -16.76 15.06
C MET A 521 8.22 -15.67 16.11
N TYR A 522 7.61 -15.75 17.30
CA TYR A 522 7.97 -14.88 18.42
C TYR A 522 9.37 -15.21 18.96
N GLU A 523 9.77 -16.47 19.02
CA GLU A 523 11.15 -16.85 19.38
C GLU A 523 12.17 -16.24 18.41
N LEU A 524 11.90 -16.32 17.10
CA LEU A 524 12.73 -15.69 16.08
C LEU A 524 12.75 -14.15 16.19
N LEU A 525 11.61 -13.53 16.48
CA LEU A 525 11.55 -12.08 16.71
C LEU A 525 12.41 -11.67 17.91
N GLY A 526 12.31 -12.42 19.02
CA GLY A 526 13.13 -12.18 20.22
C GLY A 526 14.62 -12.30 19.93
N TRP A 527 15.00 -13.29 19.11
CA TRP A 527 16.39 -13.51 18.69
C TRP A 527 16.96 -12.36 17.85
N PHE A 528 16.18 -11.79 16.93
CA PHE A 528 16.61 -10.61 16.17
C PHE A 528 16.66 -9.35 17.05
N ALA A 529 15.68 -9.15 17.92
CA ALA A 529 15.65 -8.04 18.87
C ALA A 529 16.85 -8.07 19.83
N GLU A 530 17.25 -9.25 20.31
CA GLU A 530 18.45 -9.44 21.12
C GLU A 530 19.72 -9.05 20.35
N ARG A 531 19.86 -9.50 19.10
CA ARG A 531 20.98 -9.11 18.23
C ARG A 531 21.05 -7.61 18.01
N ARG A 532 19.92 -6.97 17.73
CA ARG A 532 19.86 -5.53 17.52
C ARG A 532 20.24 -4.78 18.80
N ARG A 533 19.78 -5.24 19.97
CA ARG A 533 20.19 -4.71 21.28
C ARG A 533 21.70 -4.81 21.49
N MET A 534 22.30 -5.99 21.31
CA MET A 534 23.75 -6.20 21.46
C MET A 534 24.55 -5.32 20.48
N HIS A 535 24.06 -5.17 19.25
CA HIS A 535 24.70 -4.33 18.24
C HIS A 535 24.65 -2.84 18.62
N LEU A 536 23.52 -2.35 19.15
CA LEU A 536 23.38 -0.99 19.67
C LEU A 536 24.30 -0.72 20.87
N GLU A 537 24.41 -1.67 21.81
CA GLU A 537 25.32 -1.60 22.95
C GLU A 537 26.79 -1.53 22.48
N ALA A 538 27.15 -2.30 21.46
CA ALA A 538 28.49 -2.25 20.89
C ALA A 538 28.80 -0.92 20.19
N ILE A 539 27.84 -0.35 19.45
CA ILE A 539 27.96 0.99 18.88
C ILE A 539 28.12 2.03 20.00
N GLN A 540 27.37 1.91 21.10
CA GLN A 540 27.47 2.82 22.25
C GLN A 540 28.84 2.74 22.92
N TYR A 541 29.38 1.53 23.10
CA TYR A 541 30.72 1.33 23.63
C TYR A 541 31.79 1.98 22.73
N GLN A 542 31.68 1.83 21.40
CA GLN A 542 32.60 2.48 20.46
C GLN A 542 32.59 4.00 20.55
N LEU A 543 31.39 4.60 20.67
CA LEU A 543 31.28 6.05 20.86
C LEU A 543 31.95 6.55 22.14
N HIS A 544 31.95 5.73 23.20
CA HIS A 544 32.59 6.08 24.46
C HIS A 544 34.11 6.00 24.38
N VAL A 545 34.63 5.03 23.63
CA VAL A 545 36.08 4.83 23.44
C VAL A 545 36.70 5.86 22.49
N TRP A 546 35.91 6.51 21.64
CA TRP A 546 36.43 7.41 20.62
C TRP A 546 37.19 8.64 21.17
N PRO A 547 38.51 8.75 20.92
CA PRO A 547 39.29 9.90 21.31
C PRO A 547 39.04 11.02 20.28
N GLY A 548 38.03 11.85 20.53
CA GLY A 548 37.73 12.98 19.64
C GLY A 548 36.40 13.69 19.88
N ALA A 549 35.43 13.03 20.53
CA ALA A 549 34.10 13.61 20.78
C ALA A 549 34.11 14.80 21.76
N GLU A 550 35.21 15.04 22.46
CA GLU A 550 35.42 16.21 23.30
C GLU A 550 36.08 17.40 22.57
N THR A 551 36.05 17.43 21.22
CA THR A 551 36.39 18.66 20.50
C THR A 551 35.51 19.81 21.00
N TYR A 552 36.12 20.98 21.26
CA TYR A 552 35.60 22.09 22.07
C TYR A 552 34.26 22.71 21.61
N GLN A 553 33.69 22.31 20.48
CA GLN A 553 32.49 22.96 19.96
C GLN A 553 31.18 22.41 20.57
N PRO A 554 30.29 23.29 21.05
CA PRO A 554 29.00 22.90 21.64
C PRO A 554 28.12 22.04 20.72
N ILE A 555 28.20 22.22 19.40
CA ILE A 555 27.37 21.51 18.42
C ILE A 555 27.63 20.00 18.39
N PHE A 556 28.90 19.59 18.44
CA PHE A 556 29.27 18.16 18.44
C PHE A 556 28.84 17.48 19.73
N ARG A 557 29.00 18.16 20.88
CA ARG A 557 28.50 17.67 22.18
C ARG A 557 26.99 17.49 22.17
N ALA A 558 26.24 18.42 21.57
CA ALA A 558 24.79 18.30 21.44
C ALA A 558 24.40 17.10 20.54
N ARG A 559 25.08 16.89 19.40
CA ARG A 559 24.85 15.75 18.51
C ARG A 559 25.18 14.41 19.18
N MET A 560 26.29 14.33 19.91
CA MET A 560 26.68 13.16 20.70
C MET A 560 25.62 12.80 21.74
N LYS A 561 25.17 13.79 22.54
CA LYS A 561 24.11 13.61 23.52
C LYS A 561 22.80 13.14 22.88
N ALA A 562 22.43 13.73 21.73
CA ALA A 562 21.23 13.32 21.01
C ALA A 562 21.33 11.88 20.46
N SER A 563 22.50 11.47 19.96
CA SER A 563 22.76 10.09 19.53
C SER A 563 22.70 9.10 20.70
N GLN A 564 23.30 9.44 21.85
CA GLN A 564 23.25 8.62 23.07
C GLN A 564 21.81 8.47 23.59
N ALA A 565 21.06 9.56 23.71
CA ALA A 565 19.67 9.51 24.16
C ALA A 565 18.78 8.69 23.21
N TRP A 566 19.01 8.78 21.89
CA TRP A 566 18.32 7.93 20.93
C TRP A 566 18.67 6.45 21.12
N LYS A 567 19.95 6.11 21.33
CA LYS A 567 20.38 4.71 21.56
C LYS A 567 19.80 4.12 22.82
N GLU A 568 19.84 4.84 23.94
CA GLU A 568 19.26 4.38 25.21
C GLU A 568 17.77 4.07 25.06
N ARG A 569 17.06 4.89 24.29
CA ARG A 569 15.66 4.66 23.92
C ARG A 569 15.51 3.40 23.07
N GLU A 570 16.27 3.25 21.99
CA GLU A 570 16.16 2.08 21.10
C GLU A 570 16.57 0.78 21.81
N ILE A 571 17.60 0.79 22.65
CA ILE A 571 17.99 -0.36 23.50
C ILE A 571 16.81 -0.74 24.39
N SER A 572 16.20 0.22 25.07
CA SER A 572 15.02 -0.04 25.93
C SER A 572 13.85 -0.63 25.14
N LEU A 573 13.64 -0.19 23.89
CA LEU A 573 12.60 -0.73 23.01
C LEU A 573 12.94 -2.15 22.52
N CYS A 574 14.19 -2.43 22.15
CA CYS A 574 14.66 -3.76 21.78
C CYS A 574 14.47 -4.73 22.95
N THR A 575 14.86 -4.33 24.16
CA THR A 575 14.67 -5.14 25.38
C THR A 575 13.20 -5.43 25.64
N ALA A 576 12.32 -4.42 25.53
CA ALA A 576 10.88 -4.65 25.68
C ALA A 576 10.33 -5.61 24.61
N THR A 577 10.77 -5.47 23.36
CA THR A 577 10.38 -6.34 22.24
C THR A 577 10.85 -7.78 22.48
N GLN A 578 12.12 -7.96 22.87
CA GLN A 578 12.69 -9.26 23.22
C GLN A 578 11.88 -9.94 24.32
N LEU A 579 11.66 -9.25 25.45
CA LEU A 579 10.97 -9.82 26.61
C LEU A 579 9.50 -10.17 26.32
N LEU A 580 8.80 -9.34 25.54
CA LEU A 580 7.42 -9.64 25.11
C LEU A 580 7.38 -10.85 24.18
N ALA A 581 8.33 -10.96 23.25
CA ALA A 581 8.41 -12.06 22.31
C ALA A 581 8.76 -13.39 23.02
N GLU A 582 9.70 -13.39 23.97
CA GLU A 582 10.01 -14.53 24.83
C GLU A 582 8.79 -14.98 25.65
N ALA A 583 8.07 -14.01 26.23
CA ALA A 583 6.88 -14.27 27.04
C ALA A 583 5.74 -14.87 26.20
N LEU A 584 5.50 -14.37 24.98
CA LEU A 584 4.50 -14.94 24.07
C LEU A 584 4.93 -16.30 23.52
N SER A 585 6.20 -16.46 23.13
CA SER A 585 6.73 -17.75 22.70
C SER A 585 6.48 -18.82 23.77
N SER A 586 6.84 -18.51 25.02
CA SER A 586 6.61 -19.39 26.18
C SER A 586 5.12 -19.70 26.39
N LEU A 587 4.24 -18.71 26.19
CA LEU A 587 2.79 -18.90 26.30
C LEU A 587 2.27 -19.85 25.22
N TYR A 588 2.62 -19.63 23.94
CA TYR A 588 2.20 -20.48 22.84
C TYR A 588 2.76 -21.92 22.95
N GLN A 589 4.01 -22.07 23.35
CA GLN A 589 4.62 -23.38 23.62
C GLN A 589 3.87 -24.12 24.74
N TYR A 590 3.50 -23.42 25.82
CA TYR A 590 2.68 -24.01 26.88
C TYR A 590 1.29 -24.41 26.38
N LEU A 591 0.60 -23.56 25.62
CA LEU A 591 -0.71 -23.89 25.04
C LEU A 591 -0.66 -25.13 24.12
N GLN A 592 0.42 -25.28 23.36
CA GLN A 592 0.69 -26.49 22.56
C GLN A 592 1.00 -27.72 23.43
N SER A 593 1.67 -27.56 24.57
CA SER A 593 1.91 -28.63 25.55
C SER A 593 0.64 -29.15 26.23
N CYS A 594 -0.35 -28.27 26.40
CA CYS A 594 -1.65 -28.61 26.97
C CYS A 594 -2.68 -29.10 25.95
N GLU A 595 -2.28 -29.32 24.68
CA GLU A 595 -3.14 -29.71 23.55
C GLU A 595 -4.29 -28.73 23.28
N LEU A 596 -4.14 -27.46 23.66
CA LEU A 596 -5.11 -26.40 23.36
C LEU A 596 -4.93 -25.85 21.94
N ILE A 597 -3.71 -25.94 21.41
CA ILE A 597 -3.37 -25.67 20.02
C ILE A 597 -2.92 -27.00 19.39
N GLU A 598 -3.47 -27.32 18.23
CA GLU A 598 -3.14 -28.56 17.51
C GLU A 598 -1.69 -28.52 17.01
N ARG A 599 -0.95 -29.61 17.25
CA ARG A 599 0.43 -29.75 16.78
C ARG A 599 0.46 -30.43 15.40
N ARG A 600 1.26 -29.90 14.46
CA ARG A 600 1.36 -30.45 13.09
C ARG A 600 2.16 -31.74 12.98
N ASP A 601 2.99 -32.06 13.95
CA ASP A 601 3.75 -33.32 14.04
C ASP A 601 2.85 -34.57 14.02
N GLN A 602 1.55 -34.39 14.30
CA GLN A 602 0.53 -35.43 14.24
C GLN A 602 -0.01 -35.69 12.82
N LYS A 603 0.34 -34.87 11.81
CA LYS A 603 -0.17 -34.99 10.43
C LYS A 603 0.72 -35.90 9.58
N THR A 604 0.11 -36.77 8.77
CA THR A 604 0.77 -37.84 8.00
C THR A 604 1.84 -37.37 7.00
N TYR A 605 1.71 -36.16 6.46
CA TYR A 605 2.62 -35.59 5.46
C TYR A 605 3.58 -34.54 6.03
N PHE A 606 3.63 -34.40 7.37
CA PHE A 606 4.43 -33.36 8.00
C PHE A 606 5.92 -33.72 8.02
N LYS A 607 6.75 -32.80 7.54
CA LYS A 607 8.20 -32.85 7.67
C LYS A 607 8.71 -31.52 8.24
N LEU A 608 9.39 -31.61 9.37
CA LEU A 608 9.88 -30.45 10.11
C LEU A 608 10.86 -29.60 9.28
N GLU A 609 11.80 -30.24 8.59
CA GLU A 609 12.82 -29.57 7.79
C GLU A 609 12.21 -28.78 6.63
N GLU A 610 11.25 -29.37 5.91
CA GLU A 610 10.56 -28.69 4.80
C GLU A 610 9.72 -27.51 5.30
N GLN A 611 9.07 -27.62 6.47
CA GLN A 611 8.36 -26.49 7.08
C GLN A 611 9.32 -25.36 7.47
N TYR A 612 10.42 -25.71 8.14
CA TYR A 612 11.45 -24.75 8.53
C TYR A 612 11.98 -24.02 7.30
N GLU A 613 12.35 -24.76 6.24
CA GLU A 613 12.86 -24.19 5.00
C GLU A 613 11.83 -23.24 4.36
N ALA A 614 10.57 -23.67 4.25
CA ALA A 614 9.51 -22.86 3.67
C ALA A 614 9.24 -21.57 4.47
N ARG A 615 9.22 -21.65 5.80
CA ARG A 615 8.91 -20.51 6.68
C ARG A 615 10.09 -19.54 6.78
N MET A 616 11.29 -20.07 6.88
CA MET A 616 12.52 -19.30 7.13
C MET A 616 13.24 -18.86 5.86
N LYS A 617 12.75 -19.25 4.67
CA LYS A 617 13.27 -18.85 3.36
C LYS A 617 13.73 -17.39 3.25
N PRO A 618 13.00 -16.39 3.79
CA PRO A 618 13.45 -14.99 3.79
C PRO A 618 14.83 -14.71 4.40
N PHE A 619 15.29 -15.56 5.31
CA PHE A 619 16.47 -15.35 6.14
C PHE A 619 17.58 -16.37 5.87
N LEU A 620 17.28 -17.50 5.21
CA LEU A 620 18.27 -18.57 4.97
C LEU A 620 19.43 -18.15 4.06
N GLY A 621 19.21 -17.17 3.18
CA GLY A 621 20.24 -16.63 2.29
C GLY A 621 21.21 -15.65 2.93
N MET A 622 20.98 -15.25 4.19
CA MET A 622 21.82 -14.26 4.87
C MET A 622 23.19 -14.85 5.22
N GLN A 623 24.27 -14.16 4.82
CA GLN A 623 25.65 -14.55 5.10
C GLN A 623 26.06 -14.19 6.53
N THR A 624 25.50 -13.11 7.06
CA THR A 624 25.76 -12.64 8.42
C THR A 624 24.49 -12.67 9.26
N ASP A 625 24.65 -12.93 10.56
CA ASP A 625 23.51 -13.15 11.47
C ASP A 625 22.63 -14.32 11.02
N VAL A 626 23.27 -15.46 10.72
CA VAL A 626 22.60 -16.71 10.35
C VAL A 626 21.64 -17.15 11.46
N ILE A 627 20.38 -17.38 11.08
CA ILE A 627 19.32 -17.81 11.99
C ILE A 627 19.61 -19.20 12.60
N PRO A 628 19.02 -19.54 13.76
CA PRO A 628 19.20 -20.86 14.36
C PRO A 628 18.64 -21.94 13.44
N GLY A 629 19.32 -23.09 13.38
CA GLY A 629 18.83 -24.27 12.67
C GLY A 629 17.52 -24.79 13.25
N ALA A 630 16.83 -25.65 12.48
CA ALA A 630 15.57 -26.25 12.87
C ALA A 630 15.67 -26.99 14.22
N ASP A 631 16.79 -27.66 14.47
CA ASP A 631 17.10 -28.37 15.71
C ASP A 631 17.04 -27.47 16.95
N LYS A 632 17.57 -26.24 16.85
CA LYS A 632 17.63 -25.28 17.96
C LYS A 632 16.32 -24.51 18.11
N LEU A 633 15.79 -23.99 17.00
CA LEU A 633 14.60 -23.13 17.01
C LEU A 633 13.34 -23.93 17.35
N TYR A 634 13.30 -25.21 16.96
CA TYR A 634 12.24 -26.12 17.33
C TYR A 634 12.68 -27.05 18.47
N ALA A 635 13.80 -26.81 19.18
CA ALA A 635 14.19 -27.65 20.32
C ALA A 635 13.10 -27.66 21.41
N SER A 636 12.49 -26.49 21.64
CA SER A 636 11.38 -26.26 22.56
C SER A 636 10.08 -26.95 22.10
N ALA A 637 9.83 -27.01 20.78
CA ALA A 637 8.63 -27.61 20.18
C ALA A 637 8.77 -29.13 19.91
N SER A 638 9.96 -29.58 19.53
CA SER A 638 10.36 -30.95 19.16
C SER A 638 10.89 -31.75 20.35
N GLY A 639 11.08 -31.09 21.50
CA GLY A 639 11.40 -31.70 22.78
C GLY A 639 10.31 -32.68 23.18
N ARG A 640 10.45 -33.93 22.74
CA ARG A 640 9.91 -35.09 23.45
C ARG A 640 10.35 -34.94 24.92
N SER A 641 9.42 -34.71 25.84
CA SER A 641 9.64 -34.92 27.28
C SER A 641 10.59 -33.94 28.02
N SER A 642 10.36 -32.63 27.95
CA SER A 642 10.65 -31.80 29.14
C SER A 642 9.32 -31.33 29.74
N HIS A 643 8.99 -31.86 30.90
CA HIS A 643 7.92 -31.36 31.74
C HIS A 643 8.22 -29.90 32.09
N VAL A 644 7.71 -28.95 31.30
CA VAL A 644 7.73 -27.54 31.71
C VAL A 644 6.59 -27.37 32.71
N SER A 645 6.92 -27.36 33.99
CA SER A 645 5.93 -27.13 35.04
C SER A 645 5.26 -25.77 34.80
N PHE A 646 3.93 -25.74 34.83
CA PHE A 646 3.18 -24.50 34.67
C PHE A 646 3.63 -23.41 35.63
N ASP A 647 4.00 -23.74 36.86
CA ASP A 647 4.46 -22.77 37.84
C ASP A 647 5.78 -22.10 37.41
N SER A 648 6.67 -22.87 36.77
CA SER A 648 7.92 -22.35 36.19
C SER A 648 7.64 -21.46 34.98
N THR A 649 6.78 -21.91 34.05
CA THR A 649 6.39 -21.11 32.87
C THR A 649 5.68 -19.81 33.28
N LYS A 650 4.73 -19.91 34.22
CA LYS A 650 3.99 -18.76 34.75
C LYS A 650 4.94 -17.77 35.42
N HIS A 651 5.91 -18.25 36.20
CA HIS A 651 6.91 -17.38 36.82
C HIS A 651 7.78 -16.67 35.79
N ALA A 652 8.27 -17.40 34.78
CA ALA A 652 9.08 -16.85 33.69
C ALA A 652 8.32 -15.77 32.90
N ILE A 653 7.09 -16.07 32.45
CA ILE A 653 6.26 -15.11 31.71
C ILE A 653 5.94 -13.88 32.57
N THR A 654 5.58 -14.08 33.84
CA THR A 654 5.28 -12.96 34.76
C THR A 654 6.49 -12.05 34.95
N LYS A 655 7.69 -12.63 35.09
CA LYS A 655 8.94 -11.89 35.20
C LYS A 655 9.23 -11.09 33.93
N SER A 656 9.19 -11.73 32.76
CA SER A 656 9.45 -11.06 31.47
C SER A 656 8.45 -9.93 31.19
N VAL A 657 7.16 -10.13 31.48
CA VAL A 657 6.12 -9.10 31.32
C VAL A 657 6.35 -7.93 32.30
N ALA A 658 6.76 -8.18 33.55
CA ALA A 658 7.06 -7.15 34.52
C ALA A 658 8.29 -6.31 34.12
N GLU A 659 9.35 -6.96 33.63
CA GLU A 659 10.56 -6.30 33.13
C GLU A 659 10.26 -5.50 31.85
N ALA A 660 9.49 -6.06 30.91
CA ALA A 660 9.05 -5.35 29.72
C ALA A 660 8.26 -4.09 30.07
N LYS A 661 7.32 -4.19 31.04
CA LYS A 661 6.55 -3.05 31.52
C LYS A 661 7.45 -1.95 32.11
N ARG A 662 8.50 -2.31 32.86
CA ARG A 662 9.48 -1.35 33.40
C ARG A 662 10.26 -0.64 32.29
N CYS A 663 10.65 -1.36 31.24
CA CYS A 663 11.26 -0.74 30.05
C CYS A 663 10.30 0.24 29.37
N LEU A 664 9.03 -0.13 29.19
CA LEU A 664 8.00 0.73 28.60
C LEU A 664 7.71 1.98 29.46
N GLU A 665 7.73 1.86 30.80
CA GLU A 665 7.57 2.99 31.72
C GLU A 665 8.73 4.00 31.60
N THR A 666 9.96 3.50 31.43
CA THR A 666 11.15 4.32 31.18
C THR A 666 11.02 5.10 29.88
N LEU A 667 10.52 4.44 28.82
CA LEU A 667 10.25 5.08 27.53
C LEU A 667 9.15 6.15 27.62
N LYS A 668 8.11 5.91 28.43
CA LYS A 668 7.01 6.87 28.66
C LYS A 668 7.46 8.13 29.40
N ALA A 669 8.52 8.05 30.20
CA ALA A 669 9.08 9.20 30.91
C ALA A 669 9.85 10.17 29.98
N SER A 670 10.17 9.76 28.75
CA SER A 670 10.85 10.63 27.77
C SER A 670 9.96 11.82 27.33
N PRO A 671 10.53 12.97 26.90
CA PRO A 671 9.76 14.16 26.54
C PRO A 671 8.96 14.05 25.23
N ASP A 672 9.02 12.91 24.54
CA ASP A 672 8.36 12.67 23.25
C ASP A 672 6.88 12.27 23.44
N GLU A 673 5.99 13.27 23.52
CA GLU A 673 4.54 13.09 23.67
C GLU A 673 3.91 12.24 22.55
N GLU A 674 4.46 12.33 21.33
CA GLU A 674 3.94 11.58 20.18
C GLU A 674 4.31 10.09 20.31
N GLY A 675 5.56 9.79 20.66
CA GLY A 675 6.02 8.43 20.95
C GLY A 675 5.25 7.75 22.09
N LYS A 676 4.79 8.51 23.09
CA LYS A 676 3.97 7.96 24.19
C LYS A 676 2.64 7.37 23.72
N LYS A 677 2.02 7.93 22.66
CA LYS A 677 0.75 7.41 22.12
C LYS A 677 0.94 6.00 21.56
N GLN A 678 2.06 5.74 20.88
CA GLN A 678 2.40 4.44 20.29
C GLN A 678 2.73 3.36 21.34
N LEU A 679 3.12 3.75 22.56
CA LEU A 679 3.41 2.80 23.65
C LEU A 679 2.15 2.29 24.36
N LYS A 680 1.02 3.03 24.29
CA LYS A 680 -0.22 2.65 25.01
C LYS A 680 -0.73 1.24 24.63
N PRO A 681 -0.79 0.84 23.35
CA PRO A 681 -1.18 -0.52 22.97
C PRO A 681 -0.28 -1.61 23.57
N LEU A 682 1.03 -1.36 23.71
CA LEU A 682 1.96 -2.33 24.30
C LEU A 682 1.67 -2.58 25.79
N PHE A 683 1.25 -1.55 26.54
CA PHE A 683 0.79 -1.76 27.91
C PHE A 683 -0.48 -2.62 27.98
N VAL A 684 -1.39 -2.48 27.00
CA VAL A 684 -2.59 -3.32 26.90
C VAL A 684 -2.21 -4.77 26.65
N VAL A 685 -1.19 -5.03 25.80
CA VAL A 685 -0.63 -6.36 25.56
C VAL A 685 -0.09 -6.98 26.86
N CYS A 686 0.72 -6.25 27.64
CA CYS A 686 1.22 -6.76 28.93
C CYS A 686 0.09 -7.15 29.89
N ILE A 687 -0.99 -6.35 29.94
CA ILE A 687 -2.16 -6.62 30.76
C ILE A 687 -2.90 -7.86 30.24
N ALA A 688 -3.15 -7.93 28.93
CA ALA A 688 -3.86 -9.05 28.30
C ALA A 688 -3.13 -10.38 28.52
N MET A 689 -1.80 -10.40 28.42
CA MET A 689 -0.99 -11.59 28.73
C MET A 689 -1.16 -12.02 30.19
N SER A 690 -1.10 -11.06 31.12
CA SER A 690 -1.29 -11.32 32.56
C SER A 690 -2.70 -11.87 32.85
N THR A 691 -3.73 -11.32 32.22
CA THR A 691 -5.12 -11.79 32.33
C THR A 691 -5.28 -13.20 31.77
N THR A 692 -4.65 -13.51 30.64
CA THR A 692 -4.68 -14.84 30.03
C THR A 692 -4.03 -15.90 30.93
N LEU A 693 -2.89 -15.58 31.53
CA LEU A 693 -2.23 -16.46 32.51
C LEU A 693 -3.09 -16.68 33.75
N ALA A 694 -3.70 -15.62 34.29
CA ALA A 694 -4.59 -15.74 35.44
C ALA A 694 -5.81 -16.61 35.13
N ARG A 695 -6.33 -16.54 33.90
CA ARG A 695 -7.45 -17.37 33.46
C ARG A 695 -7.05 -18.84 33.31
N LEU A 696 -5.87 -19.13 32.75
CA LEU A 696 -5.32 -20.49 32.69
C LEU A 696 -5.13 -21.09 34.09
N ASP A 697 -4.61 -20.30 35.02
CA ASP A 697 -4.44 -20.70 36.42
C ASP A 697 -5.78 -21.02 37.09
N GLN A 698 -6.79 -20.17 36.88
CA GLN A 698 -8.14 -20.39 37.39
C GLN A 698 -8.76 -21.70 36.87
N ILE A 699 -8.63 -21.98 35.57
CA ILE A 699 -9.17 -23.20 34.94
C ILE A 699 -8.44 -24.44 35.47
N ARG A 700 -7.12 -24.36 35.66
CA ARG A 700 -6.33 -25.45 36.25
C ARG A 700 -6.75 -25.72 37.69
N ALA A 701 -6.90 -24.67 38.49
CA ALA A 701 -7.33 -24.76 39.89
C ALA A 701 -8.74 -25.34 40.05
N SER A 702 -9.69 -24.96 39.17
CA SER A 702 -11.07 -25.46 39.23
C SER A 702 -11.22 -26.95 38.90
N HIS A 703 -10.27 -27.52 38.15
CA HIS A 703 -10.35 -28.91 37.69
C HIS A 703 -9.38 -29.87 38.42
N ASN A 704 -8.74 -29.44 39.53
CA ASN A 704 -7.79 -30.24 40.33
C ASN A 704 -6.71 -30.94 39.46
N VAL A 705 -6.25 -30.25 38.43
CA VAL A 705 -5.20 -30.75 37.54
C VAL A 705 -3.85 -30.66 38.25
N ASN A 706 -3.56 -31.66 39.09
CA ASN A 706 -2.29 -31.78 39.81
C ASN A 706 -1.24 -32.46 38.92
N GLU A 707 -0.27 -31.69 38.41
CA GLU A 707 0.90 -32.21 37.68
C GLU A 707 1.74 -33.19 38.51
N HIS A 708 1.64 -33.16 39.84
CA HIS A 708 2.48 -33.97 40.74
C HIS A 708 2.24 -35.49 40.69
N LYS A 709 1.30 -36.00 39.89
CA LYS A 709 1.01 -37.45 39.81
C LYS A 709 1.06 -38.08 38.40
N SER A 710 1.28 -37.31 37.33
CA SER A 710 1.30 -37.86 35.96
C SER A 710 2.50 -37.37 35.16
N SER A 711 3.22 -38.32 34.54
CA SER A 711 4.35 -38.12 33.63
C SER A 711 3.96 -37.58 32.24
N SER A 712 2.81 -36.92 32.11
CA SER A 712 2.36 -36.19 30.92
C SER A 712 1.77 -34.83 31.33
N PRO A 713 1.98 -33.74 30.58
CA PRO A 713 1.20 -32.51 30.77
C PRO A 713 -0.29 -32.88 30.65
N ALA A 714 -1.08 -32.51 31.64
CA ALA A 714 -2.49 -32.85 31.62
C ALA A 714 -3.18 -32.08 30.48
N SER A 715 -3.76 -32.82 29.53
CA SER A 715 -4.50 -32.23 28.41
C SER A 715 -5.63 -31.33 28.94
N LEU A 716 -5.57 -30.04 28.62
CA LEU A 716 -6.61 -29.06 29.00
C LEU A 716 -7.68 -28.94 27.91
N ARG A 717 -7.57 -29.68 26.81
CA ARG A 717 -8.47 -29.64 25.65
C ARG A 717 -9.94 -29.84 25.98
N ARG A 718 -10.25 -30.59 27.06
CA ARG A 718 -11.62 -30.83 27.53
C ARG A 718 -12.20 -29.69 28.35
N TYR A 719 -11.36 -28.85 28.94
CA TYR A 719 -11.74 -27.83 29.93
C TYR A 719 -11.62 -26.40 29.40
N ALA A 720 -10.81 -26.18 28.37
CA ALA A 720 -10.59 -24.86 27.79
C ALA A 720 -10.60 -24.88 26.25
N GLU A 721 -10.91 -23.73 25.69
CA GLU A 721 -10.71 -23.39 24.28
C GLU A 721 -9.84 -22.14 24.17
N VAL A 722 -9.03 -22.09 23.11
CA VAL A 722 -8.20 -20.93 22.76
C VAL A 722 -8.81 -20.29 21.53
N ILE A 723 -9.02 -18.97 21.60
CA ILE A 723 -9.50 -18.15 20.51
C ILE A 723 -8.37 -17.19 20.12
N ILE A 724 -7.92 -17.29 18.88
CA ILE A 724 -7.00 -16.34 18.26
C ILE A 724 -7.86 -15.47 17.34
N GLN A 725 -8.00 -14.20 17.68
CA GLN A 725 -8.83 -13.26 16.92
C GLN A 725 -8.23 -13.04 15.53
N PRO A 726 -9.01 -13.05 14.43
CA PRO A 726 -8.51 -12.74 13.08
C PRO A 726 -8.15 -11.24 12.93
N PRO A 727 -7.50 -10.83 11.82
CA PRO A 727 -7.17 -9.43 11.56
C PRO A 727 -8.46 -8.61 11.38
N GLY A 728 -8.49 -7.37 11.85
CA GLY A 728 -9.67 -6.51 11.80
C GLY A 728 -10.75 -6.79 12.86
N ALA A 729 -10.64 -7.88 13.63
CA ALA A 729 -11.38 -8.04 14.89
C ALA A 729 -10.74 -7.16 16.00
N LYS A 730 -11.36 -7.07 17.18
CA LYS A 730 -10.85 -6.32 18.36
C LYS A 730 -9.55 -6.92 18.94
N ARG A 731 -8.49 -7.08 18.14
CA ARG A 731 -7.15 -7.41 18.61
C ARG A 731 -6.66 -6.28 19.52
N HIS A 732 -5.91 -6.64 20.56
CA HIS A 732 -5.26 -5.64 21.42
C HIS A 732 -4.12 -4.92 20.69
N HIS A 733 -3.50 -5.59 19.72
CA HIS A 733 -2.40 -5.07 18.89
C HIS A 733 -2.23 -5.96 17.64
N ASP A 734 -1.77 -5.38 16.53
CA ASP A 734 -1.61 -6.11 15.25
C ASP A 734 -0.39 -7.06 15.26
N TRP A 735 0.75 -6.63 15.83
CA TRP A 735 1.97 -7.45 15.93
C TRP A 735 2.04 -8.38 17.15
N TRP A 736 1.27 -8.15 18.20
CA TRP A 736 1.34 -8.88 19.48
C TRP A 736 0.02 -9.62 19.75
N ILE A 737 -0.08 -10.83 19.21
CA ILE A 737 -1.28 -11.66 19.22
C ILE A 737 -1.34 -12.43 20.53
N VAL A 738 -2.07 -11.88 21.51
CA VAL A 738 -2.37 -12.55 22.78
C VAL A 738 -3.61 -13.44 22.61
N PRO A 739 -3.52 -14.76 22.84
CA PRO A 739 -4.67 -15.65 22.71
C PRO A 739 -5.68 -15.46 23.85
N GLU A 740 -6.98 -15.49 23.53
CA GLU A 740 -8.04 -15.53 24.54
C GLU A 740 -8.30 -16.97 24.99
N VAL A 741 -8.28 -17.23 26.30
CA VAL A 741 -8.59 -18.55 26.85
C VAL A 741 -9.96 -18.53 27.51
N ARG A 742 -10.87 -19.42 27.07
CA ARG A 742 -12.21 -19.57 27.64
C ARG A 742 -12.37 -20.96 28.24
N ALA A 743 -13.12 -21.05 29.34
CA ALA A 743 -13.50 -22.34 29.91
C ALA A 743 -14.62 -22.94 29.05
N LYS A 744 -14.49 -24.20 28.66
CA LYS A 744 -15.57 -24.95 28.01
C LYS A 744 -16.66 -25.24 29.04
N LYS A 745 -17.91 -25.10 28.63
CA LYS A 745 -19.08 -25.43 29.46
C LYS A 745 -19.30 -26.92 29.56
#